data_AF-A0A3D0PSJ5-F1
#
_entry.id   AF-A0A3D0PSJ5-F1
#
_cell.length_a   1.000
_cell.length_b   1.000
_cell.length_c   1.000
_cell.angle_alpha   90.00
_cell.angle_beta   90.00
_cell.angle_gamma   90.00
#
_symmetry.space_group_name_H-M   'P 1'
#
loop_
_entity.id
_entity.type
_entity.pdbx_description
1 polymer ?
#
loop_
_entity_poly.entity_id
_entity_poly.type
_entity_poly.pdbx_seq_one_letter_code
_entity_poly.pdbx_strand_id
1 'polypeptide(L)'
;MGLLYLFLCFTTGAAICNFAFPGLVNMAKTDYNKSTLSFCPYLLLLPAWYLVGSLALTWAVYWTAMVFARTAEPLFWANLIVMPVAGIISVCHWFRKAGKRRAKAGKEETLRLEKSLSMAEQCLLVGIIVLAFLLMWATFFVKDSKLYIGFSVFSDFSPHIGMIRSFSYGNNFPTSYSHYAGEDIKYHFMFQFMVGNLEYLGLRIDYAFNLPSMLSFISAFLLLYLLALKITGKVGAGCLACLFFAFRSSKTLFTYLAGLPSGTGVLQALAENTAFLSDTPKEDWGLWNLNVYCNQRHLAFGLAVMFLVILLLLPRVYEMHEKVDTPLRPCIDSMKQIFFTKDAWSIADYRTPIAAGILLGSLSFFHGAAVIGCLLVLFIAAIVAEHRLEFALLAAITIGMAYLQTNFFMKGSAVSFDFLFGFLAENRTLFGVASYLERLLGILPLVLLAAFCIQKSVGKHLMLAFALPLIFAFTVSLTVDVTVNHKYIMMSCILLGIFAADVVIRLLQRRDIFIRMAGILLILMLTSTGIYDFITVMRKNTPDSAIVLDLEDPLTQWIDENSNSKDIFLTSNYAINQVVLGGAMLYQGWQYYAWSAGYDTLYRDEQVRKMYEAETPGELDTLVRENHIRFIIVDWDNRNSDAYRLNEENIRLTYQRVYKEGEGERELSIYDTQLPLFDR
;
A
#
# COMPACT_ATOMS: atom_id res chain seq x y z
N MET A 1 -14.16 17.26 -11.52
CA MET A 1 -13.77 17.77 -10.18
C MET A 1 -12.63 16.97 -9.55
N GLY A 2 -12.47 15.67 -9.85
CA GLY A 2 -11.42 14.83 -9.24
C GLY A 2 -9.97 15.33 -9.44
N LEU A 3 -9.60 15.87 -10.61
CA LEU A 3 -8.28 16.49 -10.80
C LEU A 3 -8.05 17.71 -9.90
N LEU A 4 -9.10 18.51 -9.67
CA LEU A 4 -9.05 19.63 -8.74
C LEU A 4 -8.85 19.14 -7.30
N TYR A 5 -9.51 18.05 -6.91
CA TYR A 5 -9.28 17.42 -5.60
C TYR A 5 -7.82 16.99 -5.42
N LEU A 6 -7.23 16.31 -6.42
CA LEU A 6 -5.82 15.93 -6.38
C LEU A 6 -4.91 17.16 -6.30
N PHE A 7 -5.19 18.22 -7.05
CA PHE A 7 -4.46 19.48 -6.94
C PHE A 7 -4.57 20.08 -5.53
N LEU A 8 -5.75 20.05 -4.92
CA LEU A 8 -5.98 20.49 -3.55
C LEU A 8 -5.22 19.65 -2.52
N CYS A 9 -5.01 18.35 -2.75
CA CYS A 9 -4.11 17.53 -1.92
C CYS A 9 -2.72 18.16 -1.89
N PHE A 10 -2.12 18.47 -3.05
CA PHE A 10 -0.80 19.12 -3.09
C PHE A 10 -0.78 20.48 -2.39
N THR A 11 -1.74 21.37 -2.65
CA THR A 11 -1.69 22.72 -2.09
C THR A 11 -2.00 22.76 -0.59
N THR A 12 -2.92 21.91 -0.12
CA THR A 12 -3.23 21.76 1.31
C THR A 12 -2.07 21.12 2.04
N GLY A 13 -1.49 20.05 1.48
CA GLY A 13 -0.29 19.44 2.03
C GLY A 13 0.90 20.39 2.07
N ALA A 14 1.07 21.26 1.07
CA ALA A 14 2.07 22.32 1.12
C ALA A 14 1.85 23.29 2.28
N ALA A 15 0.59 23.68 2.54
CA ALA A 15 0.26 24.54 3.66
C ALA A 15 0.56 23.84 5.01
N ILE A 16 0.16 22.57 5.16
CA ILE A 16 0.40 21.77 6.36
C ILE A 16 1.90 21.56 6.58
N CYS A 17 2.64 21.08 5.57
CA CYS A 17 4.08 20.84 5.70
C CYS A 17 4.87 22.09 6.09
N ASN A 18 4.54 23.26 5.52
CA ASN A 18 5.22 24.51 5.87
C ASN A 18 4.96 24.95 7.33
N PHE A 19 3.83 24.54 7.91
CA PHE A 19 3.51 24.80 9.32
C PHE A 19 4.09 23.74 10.27
N ALA A 20 3.88 22.47 9.93
CA ALA A 20 4.22 21.31 10.74
C ALA A 20 5.72 20.98 10.72
N PHE A 21 6.39 21.20 9.59
CA PHE A 21 7.79 20.83 9.35
C PHE A 21 8.59 22.04 8.84
N PRO A 22 8.83 23.06 9.69
CA PRO A 22 9.47 24.33 9.27
C PRO A 22 10.88 24.15 8.68
N GLY A 23 11.56 23.04 9.00
CA GLY A 23 12.88 22.68 8.47
C GLY A 23 12.87 21.80 7.21
N LEU A 24 11.71 21.42 6.68
CA LEU A 24 11.60 20.40 5.61
C LEU A 24 12.44 20.75 4.37
N VAL A 25 12.41 22.01 3.92
CA VAL A 25 13.23 22.47 2.77
C VAL A 25 14.73 22.39 3.08
N ASN A 26 15.14 22.57 4.33
CA ASN A 26 16.56 22.51 4.70
C ASN A 26 17.09 21.07 4.67
N MET A 27 16.22 20.06 4.80
CA MET A 27 16.63 18.65 4.68
C MET A 27 17.16 18.30 3.28
N ALA A 28 16.81 19.09 2.26
CA ALA A 28 17.31 18.94 0.89
C ALA A 28 18.73 19.51 0.70
N LYS A 29 19.28 20.26 1.67
CA LYS A 29 20.54 21.02 1.49
C LYS A 29 21.79 20.25 1.90
N THR A 30 21.68 19.38 2.90
CA THR A 30 22.83 18.64 3.45
C THR A 30 22.50 17.17 3.64
N ASP A 31 23.51 16.32 3.63
CA ASP A 31 23.37 14.94 4.09
C ASP A 31 23.36 14.89 5.63
N TYR A 32 23.28 13.70 6.22
CA TYR A 32 23.31 13.56 7.67
C TYR A 32 24.71 13.78 8.28
N ASN A 33 25.78 13.77 7.47
CA ASN A 33 27.13 14.13 7.89
C ASN A 33 27.45 15.62 7.64
N LYS A 34 26.41 16.46 7.43
CA LYS A 34 26.49 17.90 7.20
C LYS A 34 27.25 18.32 5.93
N SER A 35 27.49 17.39 5.00
CA SER A 35 28.04 17.71 3.68
C SER A 35 26.96 18.30 2.78
N THR A 36 27.34 19.26 1.92
CA THR A 36 26.37 19.88 1.00
C THR A 36 25.88 18.88 -0.05
N LEU A 37 24.56 18.86 -0.28
CA LEU A 37 23.93 18.01 -1.29
C LEU A 37 23.64 18.79 -2.56
N SER A 38 23.83 18.13 -3.70
CA SER A 38 23.24 18.52 -4.97
C SER A 38 21.93 17.75 -5.15
N PHE A 39 20.86 18.25 -4.52
CA PHE A 39 19.53 17.67 -4.58
C PHE A 39 18.48 18.76 -4.83
N CYS A 40 17.59 18.54 -5.79
CA CYS A 40 16.49 19.45 -6.06
C CYS A 40 15.42 19.32 -4.94
N PRO A 41 15.12 20.38 -4.16
CA PRO A 41 14.20 20.26 -3.03
C PRO A 41 12.78 19.83 -3.43
N TYR A 42 12.36 20.03 -4.69
CA TYR A 42 11.05 19.58 -5.16
C TYR A 42 10.89 18.06 -5.19
N LEU A 43 11.99 17.30 -5.31
CA LEU A 43 11.97 15.84 -5.19
C LEU A 43 11.63 15.36 -3.76
N LEU A 44 11.72 16.24 -2.75
CA LEU A 44 11.19 16.01 -1.40
C LEU A 44 9.81 16.62 -1.23
N LEU A 45 9.66 17.89 -1.64
CA LEU A 45 8.49 18.69 -1.34
C LEU A 45 7.24 18.16 -2.02
N LEU A 46 7.31 17.78 -3.31
CA LEU A 46 6.13 17.27 -4.03
C LEU A 46 5.60 15.96 -3.40
N PRO A 47 6.44 14.94 -3.11
CA PRO A 47 6.00 13.78 -2.33
C PRO A 47 5.39 14.16 -0.98
N ALA A 48 6.08 14.98 -0.19
CA ALA A 48 5.59 15.36 1.14
C ALA A 48 4.23 16.07 1.09
N TRP A 49 4.05 17.00 0.15
CA TRP A 49 2.80 17.72 -0.05
C TRP A 49 1.67 16.78 -0.48
N TYR A 50 1.92 15.90 -1.45
CA TYR A 50 0.94 14.91 -1.86
C TYR A 50 0.50 14.01 -0.70
N LEU A 51 1.45 13.39 0.00
CA LEU A 51 1.14 12.41 1.04
C LEU A 51 0.38 13.03 2.23
N VAL A 52 0.87 14.17 2.72
CA VAL A 52 0.24 14.88 3.86
C VAL A 52 -1.14 15.40 3.47
N GLY A 53 -1.25 15.98 2.27
CA GLY A 53 -2.51 16.53 1.78
C GLY A 53 -3.55 15.47 1.48
N SER A 54 -3.17 14.35 0.84
CA SER A 54 -4.07 13.24 0.54
C SER A 54 -4.60 12.61 1.83
N LEU A 55 -3.76 12.38 2.84
CA LEU A 55 -4.24 11.90 4.14
C LEU A 55 -5.22 12.88 4.78
N ALA A 56 -4.86 14.17 4.85
CA ALA A 56 -5.69 15.19 5.50
C ALA A 56 -7.05 15.35 4.81
N LEU A 57 -7.06 15.50 3.48
CA LEU A 57 -8.30 15.71 2.73
C LEU A 57 -9.15 14.45 2.67
N THR A 58 -8.56 13.26 2.55
CA THR A 58 -9.34 12.03 2.49
C THR A 58 -10.06 11.81 3.82
N TRP A 59 -9.38 11.96 4.96
CA TRP A 59 -10.03 11.87 6.26
C TRP A 59 -11.08 12.97 6.48
N ALA A 60 -10.80 14.20 6.05
CA ALA A 60 -11.78 15.30 6.17
C ALA A 60 -13.05 15.02 5.37
N VAL A 61 -12.93 14.53 4.12
CA VAL A 61 -14.10 14.12 3.32
C VAL A 61 -14.82 12.95 3.98
N TYR A 62 -14.10 11.92 4.42
CA TYR A 62 -14.70 10.74 5.05
C TYR A 62 -15.53 11.11 6.28
N TRP A 63 -14.95 11.87 7.22
CA TRP A 63 -15.66 12.25 8.44
C TRP A 63 -16.82 13.19 8.17
N THR A 64 -16.69 14.09 7.19
CA THR A 64 -17.81 14.95 6.78
C THR A 64 -18.93 14.10 6.15
N ALA A 65 -18.60 13.15 5.28
CA ALA A 65 -19.58 12.24 4.68
C ALA A 65 -20.30 11.39 5.75
N MET A 66 -19.58 10.94 6.78
CA MET A 66 -20.18 10.24 7.92
C MET A 66 -21.22 11.10 8.68
N VAL A 67 -20.99 12.42 8.81
CA VAL A 67 -21.99 13.34 9.39
C VAL A 67 -23.25 13.41 8.52
N PHE A 68 -23.09 13.33 7.19
CA PHE A 68 -24.18 13.36 6.22
C PHE A 68 -24.66 11.96 5.80
N ALA A 69 -24.31 10.89 6.51
CA ALA A 69 -24.61 9.50 6.14
C ALA A 69 -26.11 9.16 5.98
N ARG A 70 -27.00 10.02 6.50
CA ARG A 70 -28.46 9.89 6.36
C ARG A 70 -29.04 10.62 5.16
N THR A 71 -28.22 11.36 4.43
CA THR A 71 -28.64 12.04 3.19
C THR A 71 -28.54 11.09 2.00
N ALA A 72 -29.22 11.42 0.89
CA ALA A 72 -29.15 10.64 -0.33
C ALA A 72 -27.76 10.68 -1.00
N GLU A 73 -26.99 11.76 -0.78
CA GLU A 73 -25.65 11.92 -1.35
C GLU A 73 -24.66 12.47 -0.30
N PRO A 74 -24.13 11.63 0.62
CA PRO A 74 -23.20 12.07 1.65
C PRO A 74 -21.90 12.66 1.07
N LEU A 75 -21.40 12.10 -0.04
CA LEU A 75 -20.19 12.58 -0.72
C LEU A 75 -20.37 13.96 -1.35
N PHE A 76 -21.58 14.30 -1.84
CA PHE A 76 -21.87 15.64 -2.34
C PHE A 76 -21.61 16.68 -1.26
N TRP A 77 -22.24 16.52 -0.10
CA TRP A 77 -22.11 17.46 1.03
C TRP A 77 -20.68 17.52 1.56
N ALA A 78 -20.02 16.36 1.66
CA ALA A 78 -18.63 16.30 2.09
C ALA A 78 -17.70 17.11 1.18
N ASN A 79 -17.78 16.91 -0.14
CA ASN A 79 -16.93 17.64 -1.07
C ASN A 79 -17.31 19.12 -1.20
N LEU A 80 -18.61 19.45 -1.13
CA LEU A 80 -19.11 20.82 -1.14
C LEU A 80 -18.55 21.66 0.02
N ILE A 81 -18.26 21.04 1.17
CA ILE A 81 -17.67 21.71 2.33
C ILE A 81 -16.13 21.64 2.29
N VAL A 82 -15.58 20.45 2.13
CA VAL A 82 -14.14 20.22 2.32
C VAL A 82 -13.31 20.84 1.20
N MET A 83 -13.73 20.74 -0.07
CA MET A 83 -12.94 21.29 -1.19
C MET A 83 -12.84 22.83 -1.14
N PRO A 84 -13.92 23.60 -0.89
CA PRO A 84 -13.79 25.04 -0.71
C PRO A 84 -12.95 25.44 0.49
N VAL A 85 -13.07 24.75 1.64
CA VAL A 85 -12.21 25.00 2.81
C VAL A 85 -10.74 24.77 2.47
N ALA A 86 -10.42 23.66 1.79
CA ALA A 86 -9.08 23.37 1.30
C ALA A 86 -8.56 24.44 0.32
N GLY A 87 -9.44 24.92 -0.56
CA GLY A 87 -9.17 26.04 -1.47
C GLY A 87 -8.83 27.34 -0.73
N ILE A 88 -9.62 27.71 0.28
CA ILE A 88 -9.38 28.89 1.11
C ILE A 88 -8.05 28.76 1.86
N ILE A 89 -7.75 27.60 2.46
CA ILE A 89 -6.47 27.34 3.13
C ILE A 89 -5.30 27.52 2.15
N SER A 90 -5.42 26.96 0.95
CA SER A 90 -4.42 27.02 -0.11
C SER A 90 -4.17 28.46 -0.57
N VAL A 91 -5.23 29.22 -0.81
CA VAL A 91 -5.19 30.64 -1.21
C VAL A 91 -4.59 31.50 -0.09
N CYS A 92 -5.04 31.33 1.15
CA CYS A 92 -4.49 32.03 2.32
C CYS A 92 -3.00 31.75 2.52
N HIS A 93 -2.59 30.48 2.37
CA HIS A 93 -1.19 30.08 2.44
C HIS A 93 -0.36 30.78 1.35
N TRP A 94 -0.84 30.79 0.12
CA TRP A 94 -0.14 31.41 -1.01
C TRP A 94 -0.05 32.93 -0.85
N PHE A 95 -1.12 33.61 -0.43
CA PHE A 95 -1.11 35.05 -0.14
C PHE A 95 -0.12 35.41 0.98
N ARG A 96 -0.11 34.66 2.10
CA ARG A 96 0.87 34.85 3.18
C ARG A 96 2.31 34.67 2.68
N LYS A 97 2.55 33.67 1.84
CA LYS A 97 3.87 33.40 1.26
C LYS A 97 4.31 34.50 0.29
N ALA A 98 3.39 35.00 -0.55
CA ALA A 98 3.63 36.11 -1.46
C ALA A 98 3.93 37.41 -0.70
N GLY A 99 3.16 37.72 0.35
CA GLY A 99 3.40 38.86 1.24
C GLY A 99 4.77 38.81 1.91
N LYS A 100 5.16 37.64 2.47
CA LYS A 100 6.51 37.42 3.03
C LYS A 100 7.61 37.60 1.99
N ARG A 101 7.42 37.10 0.77
CA ARG A 101 8.39 37.30 -0.34
C ARG A 101 8.55 38.77 -0.71
N ARG A 102 7.45 39.53 -0.81
CA ARG A 102 7.48 40.98 -1.08
C ARG A 102 8.17 41.75 0.05
N ALA A 103 7.88 41.42 1.32
CA ALA A 103 8.51 42.05 2.48
C ALA A 103 10.02 41.74 2.59
N LYS A 104 10.44 40.52 2.20
CA LYS A 104 11.83 40.08 2.25
C LYS A 104 12.66 40.49 1.02
N ALA A 105 12.02 40.85 -0.09
CA ALA A 105 12.68 41.37 -1.29
C ALA A 105 13.44 42.70 -1.06
N GLY A 106 13.19 43.39 0.07
CA GLY A 106 13.95 44.58 0.49
C GLY A 106 15.13 44.33 1.45
N LYS A 107 15.35 43.09 1.91
CA LYS A 107 16.45 42.70 2.82
C LYS A 107 16.89 41.25 2.55
N GLU A 108 17.85 41.10 1.64
CA GLU A 108 18.69 39.91 1.34
C GLU A 108 18.08 38.50 1.16
N GLU A 109 18.70 37.79 0.20
CA GLU A 109 18.52 36.41 -0.27
C GLU A 109 17.17 35.74 0.03
N THR A 110 16.24 35.98 -0.89
CA THR A 110 15.14 35.06 -1.11
C THR A 110 15.72 33.69 -1.43
N LEU A 111 15.31 32.67 -0.67
CA LEU A 111 15.52 31.24 -0.92
C LEU A 111 15.12 30.91 -2.37
N ARG A 112 16.04 31.10 -3.31
CA ARG A 112 15.88 30.61 -4.67
C ARG A 112 16.06 29.10 -4.57
N LEU A 113 15.02 28.34 -4.92
CA LEU A 113 15.16 26.91 -5.22
C LEU A 113 15.91 26.82 -6.56
N GLU A 114 17.18 27.18 -6.53
CA GLU A 114 17.99 27.51 -7.72
C GLU A 114 18.64 26.26 -8.32
N LYS A 115 18.66 25.14 -7.59
CA LYS A 115 19.24 23.89 -8.09
C LYS A 115 18.24 23.15 -8.98
N SER A 116 18.56 23.11 -10.27
CA SER A 116 17.93 22.24 -11.25
C SER A 116 18.27 20.77 -10.99
N LEU A 117 17.47 19.87 -11.55
CA LEU A 117 17.72 18.43 -11.51
C LEU A 117 19.02 18.11 -12.25
N SER A 118 19.91 17.34 -11.63
CA SER A 118 21.07 16.76 -12.32
C SER A 118 20.63 15.78 -13.41
N MET A 119 21.48 15.51 -14.41
CA MET A 119 21.17 14.53 -15.47
C MET A 119 20.80 13.15 -14.90
N ALA A 120 21.52 12.69 -13.88
CA ALA A 120 21.21 11.43 -13.20
C ALA A 120 19.83 11.43 -12.55
N GLU A 121 19.44 12.53 -11.88
CA GLU A 121 18.10 12.68 -11.29
C GLU A 121 17.00 12.77 -12.34
N GLN A 122 17.27 13.42 -13.48
CA GLN A 122 16.32 13.46 -14.61
C GLN A 122 16.09 12.07 -15.18
N CYS A 123 17.17 11.33 -15.49
CA CYS A 123 17.07 9.95 -15.98
C CYS A 123 16.34 9.04 -14.98
N LEU A 124 16.66 9.17 -13.69
CA LEU A 124 16.01 8.41 -12.62
C LEU A 124 14.52 8.74 -12.54
N LEU A 125 14.14 10.03 -12.51
CA LEU A 125 12.76 10.46 -12.44
C LEU A 125 11.95 9.98 -13.66
N VAL A 126 12.49 10.12 -14.86
CA VAL A 126 11.85 9.62 -16.09
C VAL A 126 11.69 8.11 -16.02
N GLY A 127 12.72 7.37 -15.60
CA GLY A 127 12.65 5.92 -15.44
C GLY A 127 11.57 5.49 -14.45
N ILE A 128 11.45 6.17 -13.30
CA ILE A 128 10.41 5.89 -12.30
C ILE A 128 9.01 6.21 -12.85
N ILE A 129 8.83 7.33 -13.56
CA ILE A 129 7.54 7.70 -14.16
C ILE A 129 7.13 6.66 -15.21
N VAL A 130 8.05 6.25 -16.09
CA VAL A 130 7.79 5.22 -17.10
C VAL A 130 7.44 3.90 -16.42
N LEU A 131 8.20 3.48 -15.41
CA LEU A 131 7.91 2.26 -14.66
C LEU A 131 6.52 2.31 -14.01
N ALA A 132 6.19 3.41 -13.32
CA ALA A 132 4.88 3.61 -12.69
C ALA A 132 3.76 3.55 -13.73
N PHE A 133 3.93 4.21 -14.88
CA PHE A 133 2.96 4.20 -15.96
C PHE A 133 2.73 2.79 -16.50
N LEU A 134 3.81 2.06 -16.83
CA LEU A 134 3.72 0.70 -17.36
C LEU A 134 2.99 -0.23 -16.38
N LEU A 135 3.34 -0.21 -15.10
CA LEU A 135 2.73 -1.09 -14.10
C LEU A 135 1.24 -0.80 -13.88
N MET A 136 0.86 0.48 -13.73
CA MET A 136 -0.52 0.84 -13.42
C MET A 136 -1.44 0.69 -14.62
N TRP A 137 -0.97 1.08 -15.82
CA TRP A 137 -1.79 1.07 -17.03
C TRP A 137 -1.80 -0.28 -17.76
N ALA A 138 -0.81 -1.16 -17.56
CA ALA A 138 -0.89 -2.54 -18.06
C ALA A 138 -1.90 -3.39 -17.27
N THR A 139 -2.10 -3.07 -15.98
CA THR A 139 -2.95 -3.89 -15.09
C THR A 139 -4.38 -3.40 -14.96
N PHE A 140 -4.66 -2.14 -15.34
CA PHE A 140 -5.99 -1.56 -15.18
C PHE A 140 -6.20 -0.41 -16.16
N PHE A 141 -7.02 -0.61 -17.18
CA PHE A 141 -7.30 0.44 -18.16
C PHE A 141 -8.68 0.25 -18.79
N VAL A 142 -9.27 1.35 -19.27
CA VAL A 142 -10.52 1.30 -20.03
C VAL A 142 -10.26 1.57 -21.51
N LYS A 143 -10.81 0.71 -22.37
CA LYS A 143 -10.79 0.84 -23.82
C LYS A 143 -12.16 0.42 -24.38
N ASP A 144 -12.75 1.27 -25.23
CA ASP A 144 -14.03 1.01 -25.90
C ASP A 144 -15.15 0.63 -24.92
N SER A 145 -15.35 1.45 -23.87
CA SER A 145 -16.27 1.24 -22.73
C SER A 145 -16.06 -0.06 -21.93
N LYS A 146 -15.00 -0.83 -22.21
CA LYS A 146 -14.64 -2.02 -21.46
C LYS A 146 -13.47 -1.75 -20.52
N LEU A 147 -13.63 -2.20 -19.28
CA LEU A 147 -12.60 -2.20 -18.25
C LEU A 147 -11.79 -3.49 -18.34
N TYR A 148 -10.49 -3.35 -18.58
CA TYR A 148 -9.53 -4.44 -18.62
C TYR A 148 -8.79 -4.52 -17.28
N ILE A 149 -8.84 -5.69 -16.67
CA ILE A 149 -8.25 -5.99 -15.38
C ILE A 149 -7.21 -7.09 -15.59
N GLY A 150 -5.96 -6.76 -15.28
CA GLY A 150 -4.84 -7.67 -15.47
C GLY A 150 -4.99 -8.98 -14.71
N PHE A 151 -4.57 -10.09 -15.33
CA PHE A 151 -4.64 -11.41 -14.72
C PHE A 151 -3.79 -11.55 -13.45
N SER A 152 -2.74 -10.74 -13.26
CA SER A 152 -1.93 -10.83 -12.04
C SER A 152 -2.56 -10.12 -10.84
N VAL A 153 -3.57 -9.26 -11.07
CA VAL A 153 -4.18 -8.39 -10.04
C VAL A 153 -5.62 -8.75 -9.69
N PHE A 154 -6.30 -9.61 -10.49
CA PHE A 154 -7.75 -9.78 -10.39
C PHE A 154 -8.27 -10.14 -8.99
N SER A 155 -7.56 -11.02 -8.27
CA SER A 155 -7.95 -11.45 -6.92
C SER A 155 -7.95 -10.27 -5.95
N ASP A 156 -6.89 -9.47 -5.92
CA ASP A 156 -6.83 -8.26 -5.07
C ASP A 156 -7.81 -7.17 -5.54
N PHE A 157 -8.08 -7.12 -6.84
CA PHE A 157 -8.93 -6.08 -7.42
C PHE A 157 -10.41 -6.34 -7.22
N SER A 158 -10.83 -7.58 -7.03
CA SER A 158 -12.19 -7.96 -6.62
C SER A 158 -12.68 -7.09 -5.44
N PRO A 159 -12.07 -7.16 -4.24
CA PRO A 159 -12.49 -6.32 -3.12
C PRO A 159 -12.14 -4.85 -3.29
N HIS A 160 -11.07 -4.50 -4.03
CA HIS A 160 -10.73 -3.09 -4.24
C HIS A 160 -11.77 -2.36 -5.09
N ILE A 161 -12.21 -2.94 -6.21
CA ILE A 161 -13.21 -2.36 -7.11
C ILE A 161 -14.57 -2.35 -6.42
N GLY A 162 -14.97 -3.45 -5.77
CA GLY A 162 -16.22 -3.48 -5.02
C GLY A 162 -16.25 -2.41 -3.92
N MET A 163 -15.15 -2.21 -3.18
CA MET A 163 -15.07 -1.12 -2.19
C MET A 163 -15.12 0.27 -2.84
N ILE A 164 -14.39 0.51 -3.92
CA ILE A 164 -14.40 1.80 -4.66
C ILE A 164 -15.85 2.14 -5.08
N ARG A 165 -16.53 1.18 -5.73
CA ARG A 165 -17.89 1.32 -6.25
C ARG A 165 -18.95 1.43 -5.14
N SER A 166 -18.74 0.76 -4.01
CA SER A 166 -19.61 0.93 -2.84
C SER A 166 -19.61 2.38 -2.31
N PHE A 167 -18.53 3.14 -2.54
CA PHE A 167 -18.48 4.56 -2.17
C PHE A 167 -18.98 5.48 -3.28
N SER A 168 -18.55 5.26 -4.52
CA SER A 168 -18.88 6.15 -5.64
C SER A 168 -20.35 6.03 -6.07
N TYR A 169 -20.93 4.84 -6.01
CA TYR A 169 -22.33 4.56 -6.36
C TYR A 169 -23.15 4.16 -5.13
N GLY A 170 -22.60 3.30 -4.28
CA GLY A 170 -23.36 2.67 -3.20
C GLY A 170 -23.61 3.50 -1.93
N ASN A 171 -23.06 4.70 -1.74
CA ASN A 171 -23.21 5.49 -0.51
C ASN A 171 -22.83 4.73 0.80
N ASN A 172 -21.72 3.99 0.82
CA ASN A 172 -21.28 3.13 1.92
C ASN A 172 -20.90 3.84 3.24
N PHE A 173 -21.93 4.35 3.94
CA PHE A 173 -21.87 5.03 5.24
C PHE A 173 -23.05 4.62 6.15
N PRO A 174 -22.81 4.11 7.38
CA PRO A 174 -21.51 3.72 7.92
C PRO A 174 -20.85 2.66 7.05
N THR A 175 -19.52 2.70 6.99
CA THR A 175 -18.77 1.83 6.07
C THR A 175 -18.83 0.38 6.52
N SER A 176 -19.18 -0.48 5.58
CA SER A 176 -19.14 -1.94 5.69
C SER A 176 -18.30 -2.55 4.58
N TYR A 177 -17.84 -3.79 4.75
CA TYR A 177 -17.02 -4.46 3.75
C TYR A 177 -17.88 -4.99 2.61
N SER A 178 -17.61 -4.59 1.36
CA SER A 178 -18.46 -4.90 0.19
C SER A 178 -18.56 -6.39 -0.15
N HIS A 179 -17.59 -7.20 0.28
CA HIS A 179 -17.57 -8.65 0.04
C HIS A 179 -17.99 -9.46 1.27
N TYR A 180 -18.35 -8.78 2.36
CA TYR A 180 -18.87 -9.37 3.59
C TYR A 180 -19.83 -8.36 4.24
N ALA A 181 -20.85 -7.97 3.48
CA ALA A 181 -21.76 -6.90 3.82
C ALA A 181 -22.58 -7.19 5.09
N GLY A 182 -23.03 -6.15 5.78
CA GLY A 182 -23.76 -6.29 7.05
C GLY A 182 -22.87 -6.42 8.29
N GLU A 183 -21.55 -6.46 8.13
CA GLU A 183 -20.56 -6.50 9.23
C GLU A 183 -19.69 -5.24 9.25
N ASP A 184 -18.98 -5.08 10.36
CA ASP A 184 -17.99 -4.03 10.55
C ASP A 184 -16.83 -4.16 9.55
N ILE A 185 -16.05 -3.09 9.33
CA ILE A 185 -14.96 -3.09 8.35
C ILE A 185 -13.60 -3.34 9.01
N LYS A 186 -13.11 -4.58 8.88
CA LYS A 186 -11.82 -5.04 9.44
C LYS A 186 -10.64 -4.78 8.52
N TYR A 187 -10.90 -4.73 7.20
CA TYR A 187 -9.89 -4.50 6.18
C TYR A 187 -9.65 -3.00 5.97
N HIS A 188 -8.43 -2.60 5.62
CA HIS A 188 -8.10 -1.20 5.33
C HIS A 188 -8.82 -0.76 4.05
N PHE A 189 -9.46 0.41 4.07
CA PHE A 189 -10.31 0.85 2.96
C PHE A 189 -10.09 2.30 2.54
N MET A 190 -9.30 3.07 3.29
CA MET A 190 -9.27 4.53 3.10
C MET A 190 -8.62 4.94 1.77
N PHE A 191 -7.74 4.12 1.21
CA PHE A 191 -7.22 4.35 -0.14
C PHE A 191 -8.30 4.10 -1.21
N GLN A 192 -9.09 3.04 -1.06
CA GLN A 192 -10.23 2.73 -1.92
C GLN A 192 -11.32 3.80 -1.78
N PHE A 193 -11.55 4.34 -0.59
CA PHE A 193 -12.42 5.48 -0.35
C PHE A 193 -11.92 6.74 -1.07
N MET A 194 -10.63 7.06 -1.00
CA MET A 194 -10.06 8.17 -1.76
C MET A 194 -10.33 8.01 -3.27
N VAL A 195 -10.14 6.80 -3.79
CA VAL A 195 -10.39 6.47 -5.20
C VAL A 195 -11.87 6.56 -5.56
N GLY A 196 -12.76 6.03 -4.71
CA GLY A 196 -14.22 6.16 -4.88
C GLY A 196 -14.68 7.63 -4.85
N ASN A 197 -14.07 8.47 -4.00
CA ASN A 197 -14.34 9.90 -4.00
C ASN A 197 -13.85 10.59 -5.29
N LEU A 198 -12.70 10.19 -5.82
CA LEU A 198 -12.20 10.71 -7.10
C LEU A 198 -13.12 10.33 -8.27
N GLU A 199 -13.63 9.10 -8.25
CA GLU A 199 -14.60 8.61 -9.22
C GLU A 199 -15.94 9.36 -9.12
N TYR A 200 -16.47 9.51 -7.90
CA TYR A 200 -17.66 10.32 -7.62
C TYR A 200 -17.52 11.75 -8.16
N LEU A 201 -16.31 12.33 -8.07
CA LEU A 201 -15.99 13.66 -8.61
C LEU A 201 -15.75 13.70 -10.14
N GLY A 202 -16.11 12.62 -10.84
CA GLY A 202 -16.16 12.52 -12.30
C GLY A 202 -14.87 12.03 -12.97
N LEU A 203 -13.94 11.41 -12.25
CA LEU A 203 -12.83 10.70 -12.90
C LEU A 203 -13.26 9.29 -13.29
N ARG A 204 -12.98 8.86 -14.51
CA ARG A 204 -13.19 7.46 -14.91
C ARG A 204 -12.35 6.53 -14.02
N ILE A 205 -12.88 5.35 -13.67
CA ILE A 205 -12.33 4.46 -12.65
C ILE A 205 -10.83 4.16 -12.83
N ASP A 206 -10.38 3.98 -14.08
CA ASP A 206 -8.97 3.71 -14.39
C ASP A 206 -8.07 4.89 -14.02
N TYR A 207 -8.44 6.13 -14.36
CA TYR A 207 -7.74 7.33 -13.90
C TYR A 207 -7.85 7.53 -12.39
N ALA A 208 -9.04 7.34 -11.81
CA ALA A 208 -9.27 7.51 -10.39
C ALA A 208 -8.38 6.58 -9.55
N PHE A 209 -8.14 5.35 -10.02
CA PHE A 209 -7.28 4.39 -9.33
C PHE A 209 -5.82 4.54 -9.72
N ASN A 210 -5.48 4.66 -11.01
CA ASN A 210 -4.09 4.68 -11.47
C ASN A 210 -3.34 5.96 -11.06
N LEU A 211 -3.96 7.15 -11.12
CA LEU A 211 -3.25 8.41 -10.84
C LEU A 211 -2.73 8.50 -9.40
N PRO A 212 -3.54 8.26 -8.34
CA PRO A 212 -3.02 8.25 -6.99
C PRO A 212 -1.98 7.15 -6.76
N SER A 213 -2.14 5.99 -7.40
CA SER A 213 -1.19 4.89 -7.30
C SER A 213 0.17 5.22 -7.92
N MET A 214 0.18 5.86 -9.09
CA MET A 214 1.41 6.38 -9.72
C MET A 214 2.08 7.43 -8.82
N LEU A 215 1.31 8.41 -8.31
CA LEU A 215 1.85 9.45 -7.44
C LEU A 215 2.44 8.88 -6.15
N SER A 216 1.79 7.88 -5.55
CA SER A 216 2.30 7.13 -4.39
C SER A 216 3.58 6.38 -4.69
N PHE A 217 3.63 5.66 -5.81
CA PHE A 217 4.80 4.90 -6.24
C PHE A 217 5.99 5.81 -6.51
N ILE A 218 5.80 6.88 -7.29
CA ILE A 218 6.82 7.90 -7.54
C ILE A 218 7.30 8.50 -6.21
N SER A 219 6.39 8.83 -5.30
CA SER A 219 6.73 9.38 -3.98
C SER A 219 7.59 8.43 -3.15
N ALA A 220 7.29 7.13 -3.15
CA ALA A 220 8.09 6.12 -2.45
C ALA A 220 9.53 6.07 -2.99
N PHE A 221 9.71 6.05 -4.32
CA PHE A 221 11.04 6.04 -4.93
C PHE A 221 11.82 7.32 -4.66
N LEU A 222 11.20 8.49 -4.78
CA LEU A 222 11.88 9.77 -4.55
C LEU A 222 12.31 9.95 -3.09
N LEU A 223 11.48 9.51 -2.14
CA LEU A 223 11.83 9.56 -0.72
C LEU A 223 12.88 8.52 -0.35
N LEU A 224 12.86 7.33 -0.96
CA LEU A 224 13.94 6.34 -0.81
C LEU A 224 15.26 6.85 -1.37
N TYR A 225 15.24 7.44 -2.58
CA TYR A 225 16.41 8.07 -3.20
C TYR A 225 17.02 9.12 -2.26
N LEU A 226 16.19 10.00 -1.70
CA LEU A 226 16.64 11.01 -0.75
C LEU A 226 17.17 10.39 0.54
N LEU A 227 16.51 9.39 1.10
CA LEU A 227 16.96 8.71 2.32
C LEU A 227 18.34 8.08 2.10
N ALA A 228 18.53 7.39 0.97
CA ALA A 228 19.81 6.82 0.57
C ALA A 228 20.88 7.90 0.38
N LEU A 229 20.54 9.00 -0.28
CA LEU A 229 21.44 10.12 -0.50
C LEU A 229 21.86 10.78 0.83
N LYS A 230 20.93 10.95 1.77
CA LYS A 230 21.25 11.54 3.09
C LYS A 230 22.09 10.62 3.98
N ILE A 231 21.91 9.31 3.89
CA ILE A 231 22.70 8.33 4.64
C ILE A 231 24.12 8.21 4.07
N THR A 232 24.24 8.16 2.74
CA THR A 232 25.50 7.79 2.07
C THR A 232 26.30 8.98 1.53
N GLY A 233 25.66 10.12 1.29
CA GLY A 233 26.22 11.27 0.59
C GLY A 233 26.44 11.06 -0.91
N LYS A 234 25.94 9.95 -1.50
CA LYS A 234 26.27 9.52 -2.88
C LYS A 234 25.02 9.38 -3.75
N VAL A 235 24.97 10.13 -4.86
CA VAL A 235 23.90 10.02 -5.88
C VAL A 235 23.79 8.60 -6.43
N GLY A 236 24.92 7.97 -6.75
CA GLY A 236 24.93 6.59 -7.27
C GLY A 236 24.32 5.57 -6.31
N ALA A 237 24.49 5.76 -5.00
CA ALA A 237 23.90 4.84 -4.01
C ALA A 237 22.38 5.05 -3.94
N GLY A 238 21.90 6.29 -4.07
CA GLY A 238 20.48 6.58 -4.23
C GLY A 238 19.87 5.93 -5.49
N CYS A 239 20.55 6.04 -6.64
CA CYS A 239 20.08 5.42 -7.88
C CYS A 239 20.04 3.89 -7.78
N LEU A 240 21.08 3.26 -7.21
CA LEU A 240 21.11 1.81 -7.02
C LEU A 240 20.11 1.33 -5.96
N ALA A 241 19.84 2.11 -4.91
CA ALA A 241 18.78 1.79 -3.95
C ALA A 241 17.40 1.76 -4.63
N CYS A 242 17.13 2.70 -5.54
CA CYS A 242 15.92 2.67 -6.38
C CYS A 242 15.91 1.45 -7.31
N LEU A 243 17.06 1.11 -7.91
CA LEU A 243 17.15 -0.07 -8.76
C LEU A 243 16.87 -1.37 -7.99
N PHE A 244 17.39 -1.52 -6.78
CA PHE A 244 17.15 -2.69 -5.91
C PHE A 244 15.74 -2.71 -5.30
N PHE A 245 15.10 -1.55 -5.17
CA PHE A 245 13.67 -1.47 -4.86
C PHE A 245 12.84 -1.95 -6.06
N ALA A 246 13.17 -1.50 -7.28
CA ALA A 246 12.46 -1.92 -8.48
C ALA A 246 12.66 -3.41 -8.81
N PHE A 247 13.87 -3.93 -8.62
CA PHE A 247 14.24 -5.28 -9.02
C PHE A 247 14.83 -6.03 -7.84
N ARG A 248 14.08 -7.02 -7.34
CA ARG A 248 14.51 -7.84 -6.21
C ARG A 248 15.73 -8.69 -6.56
N SER A 249 16.56 -8.92 -5.55
CA SER A 249 17.56 -9.98 -5.54
C SER A 249 16.90 -11.31 -5.18
N SER A 250 17.26 -12.39 -5.89
CA SER A 250 16.80 -13.75 -5.60
C SER A 250 17.66 -14.76 -6.34
N LYS A 251 17.82 -15.95 -5.77
CA LYS A 251 18.54 -17.08 -6.37
C LYS A 251 17.73 -17.77 -7.47
N THR A 252 16.41 -17.62 -7.44
CA THR A 252 15.44 -18.41 -8.19
C THR A 252 15.68 -18.41 -9.70
N LEU A 253 16.04 -17.27 -10.31
CA LEU A 253 16.38 -17.22 -11.73
C LEU A 253 17.59 -18.10 -12.06
N PHE A 254 18.61 -18.08 -11.21
CA PHE A 254 19.83 -18.86 -11.41
C PHE A 254 19.58 -20.35 -11.20
N THR A 255 18.77 -20.72 -10.20
CA THR A 255 18.32 -22.10 -9.99
C THR A 255 17.55 -22.61 -11.20
N TYR A 256 16.61 -21.82 -11.74
CA TYR A 256 15.86 -22.14 -12.96
C TYR A 256 16.78 -22.37 -14.16
N LEU A 257 17.70 -21.44 -14.42
CA LEU A 257 18.65 -21.54 -15.53
C LEU A 257 19.59 -22.75 -15.40
N ALA A 258 20.03 -23.07 -14.19
CA ALA A 258 20.86 -24.24 -13.92
C ALA A 258 20.11 -25.57 -14.08
N GLY A 259 18.78 -25.56 -13.94
CA GLY A 259 17.91 -26.73 -14.11
C GLY A 259 17.45 -26.99 -15.55
N LEU A 260 17.85 -26.16 -16.53
CA LEU A 260 17.42 -26.34 -17.92
C LEU A 260 17.97 -27.63 -18.55
N PRO A 261 17.16 -28.38 -19.34
CA PRO A 261 17.64 -29.55 -20.05
C PRO A 261 18.78 -29.21 -21.02
N SER A 262 19.77 -30.09 -21.12
CA SER A 262 20.90 -29.95 -22.06
C SER A 262 20.42 -29.70 -23.48
N GLY A 263 20.90 -28.63 -24.11
CA GLY A 263 20.52 -28.22 -25.47
C GLY A 263 19.39 -27.20 -25.55
N THR A 264 18.72 -26.88 -24.45
CA THR A 264 17.70 -25.80 -24.41
C THR A 264 18.38 -24.44 -24.44
N GLY A 265 17.99 -23.57 -25.38
CA GLY A 265 18.48 -22.20 -25.42
C GLY A 265 17.97 -21.38 -24.23
N VAL A 266 18.87 -20.68 -23.51
CA VAL A 266 18.49 -19.84 -22.35
C VAL A 266 17.45 -18.78 -22.73
N LEU A 267 17.63 -18.10 -23.86
CA LEU A 267 16.69 -17.07 -24.32
C LEU A 267 15.33 -17.66 -24.67
N GLN A 268 15.31 -18.85 -25.26
CA GLN A 268 14.09 -19.58 -25.58
C GLN A 268 13.33 -19.95 -24.29
N ALA A 269 14.01 -20.55 -23.32
CA ALA A 269 13.41 -20.95 -22.05
C ALA A 269 12.85 -19.76 -21.24
N LEU A 270 13.52 -18.60 -21.29
CA LEU A 270 13.02 -17.37 -20.65
C LEU A 270 11.88 -16.70 -21.45
N ALA A 271 11.83 -16.89 -22.76
CA ALA A 271 10.74 -16.36 -23.60
C ALA A 271 9.46 -17.19 -23.47
N GLU A 272 9.59 -18.51 -23.40
CA GLU A 272 8.46 -19.45 -23.33
C GLU A 272 7.82 -19.52 -21.94
N ASN A 273 8.57 -19.27 -20.87
CA ASN A 273 8.00 -19.29 -19.53
C ASN A 273 7.09 -18.05 -19.27
N THR A 274 5.86 -18.33 -18.83
CA THR A 274 4.81 -17.32 -18.58
C THR A 274 4.48 -17.13 -17.09
N ALA A 275 5.09 -17.92 -16.20
CA ALA A 275 4.85 -17.86 -14.75
C ALA A 275 5.97 -17.15 -13.99
N PHE A 276 5.68 -16.64 -12.79
CA PHE A 276 6.74 -16.22 -11.88
C PHE A 276 7.58 -17.43 -11.48
N LEU A 277 8.90 -17.29 -11.49
CA LEU A 277 9.77 -18.37 -11.04
C LEU A 277 9.68 -18.49 -9.52
N SER A 278 9.82 -19.72 -9.01
CA SER A 278 9.69 -20.02 -7.60
C SER A 278 10.74 -21.03 -7.14
N ASP A 279 11.45 -20.71 -6.07
CA ASP A 279 12.36 -21.62 -5.34
C ASP A 279 11.96 -21.72 -3.86
N THR A 280 11.02 -20.87 -3.40
CA THR A 280 10.47 -20.83 -2.05
C THR A 280 8.94 -20.84 -2.06
N PRO A 281 8.27 -21.31 -0.99
CA PRO A 281 6.80 -21.31 -0.93
C PRO A 281 6.18 -19.95 -1.25
N LYS A 282 5.17 -19.95 -2.14
CA LYS A 282 4.37 -18.78 -2.55
C LYS A 282 5.15 -17.69 -3.30
N GLU A 283 6.35 -17.99 -3.81
CA GLU A 283 7.10 -17.05 -4.64
C GLU A 283 6.46 -16.87 -6.03
N ASP A 284 5.81 -17.92 -6.54
CA ASP A 284 5.04 -17.95 -7.78
C ASP A 284 3.80 -17.02 -7.78
N TRP A 285 3.38 -16.56 -6.59
CA TRP A 285 2.31 -15.57 -6.43
C TRP A 285 2.76 -14.14 -6.75
N GLY A 286 4.08 -13.92 -6.89
CA GLY A 286 4.65 -12.60 -7.14
C GLY A 286 4.69 -11.69 -5.89
N LEU A 287 4.64 -12.27 -4.68
CA LEU A 287 4.63 -11.55 -3.39
C LEU A 287 5.90 -10.74 -3.09
N TRP A 288 6.96 -10.92 -3.88
CA TRP A 288 8.28 -10.36 -3.60
C TRP A 288 8.74 -9.34 -4.63
N ASN A 289 7.96 -9.14 -5.69
CA ASN A 289 8.34 -8.38 -6.86
C ASN A 289 7.40 -7.19 -7.12
N LEU A 290 7.55 -6.53 -8.27
CA LEU A 290 6.76 -5.35 -8.64
C LEU A 290 5.26 -5.60 -8.73
N ASN A 291 4.82 -6.87 -8.88
CA ASN A 291 3.42 -7.23 -8.91
C ASN A 291 2.67 -6.80 -7.64
N VAL A 292 3.33 -6.83 -6.47
CA VAL A 292 2.70 -6.39 -5.21
C VAL A 292 2.24 -4.94 -5.28
N TYR A 293 2.99 -4.05 -5.95
CA TYR A 293 2.59 -2.65 -6.12
C TYR A 293 1.48 -2.47 -7.14
N CYS A 294 1.25 -3.46 -8.00
CA CYS A 294 0.09 -3.51 -8.89
C CYS A 294 -1.15 -4.00 -8.15
N ASN A 295 -1.03 -5.12 -7.42
CA ASN A 295 -2.10 -5.75 -6.64
C ASN A 295 -2.55 -4.86 -5.47
N GLN A 296 -1.60 -4.44 -4.63
CA GLN A 296 -1.83 -3.68 -3.41
C GLN A 296 -1.37 -2.24 -3.58
N ARG A 297 -2.08 -1.49 -4.43
CA ARG A 297 -1.67 -0.13 -4.84
C ARG A 297 -1.48 0.87 -3.70
N HIS A 298 -2.17 0.64 -2.59
CA HIS A 298 -2.10 1.43 -1.38
C HIS A 298 -0.80 1.17 -0.57
N LEU A 299 -0.08 0.06 -0.80
CA LEU A 299 1.23 -0.23 -0.17
C LEU A 299 2.27 0.84 -0.51
N ALA A 300 2.34 1.28 -1.77
CA ALA A 300 3.27 2.32 -2.18
C ALA A 300 3.02 3.64 -1.43
N PHE A 301 1.75 3.97 -1.14
CA PHE A 301 1.39 5.12 -0.33
C PHE A 301 1.92 4.96 1.11
N GLY A 302 1.72 3.77 1.68
CA GLY A 302 2.21 3.44 3.03
C GLY A 302 3.74 3.51 3.16
N LEU A 303 4.48 2.96 2.19
CA LEU A 303 5.94 3.04 2.14
C LEU A 303 6.43 4.48 2.03
N ALA A 304 5.79 5.30 1.19
CA ALA A 304 6.17 6.69 1.02
C ALA A 304 6.00 7.50 2.33
N VAL A 305 4.90 7.30 3.07
CA VAL A 305 4.70 7.92 4.39
C VAL A 305 5.75 7.42 5.39
N MET A 306 6.03 6.11 5.43
CA MET A 306 7.08 5.53 6.28
C MET A 306 8.44 6.18 6.01
N PHE A 307 8.85 6.32 4.75
CA PHE A 307 10.12 6.96 4.40
C PHE A 307 10.15 8.44 4.77
N LEU A 308 9.05 9.17 4.61
CA LEU A 308 8.94 10.56 5.05
C LEU A 308 9.12 10.69 6.57
N VAL A 309 8.47 9.82 7.36
CA VAL A 309 8.59 9.84 8.82
C VAL A 309 10.02 9.47 9.25
N ILE A 310 10.62 8.43 8.65
CA ILE A 310 12.03 8.08 8.91
C ILE A 310 12.93 9.29 8.61
N LEU A 311 12.77 9.93 7.45
CA LEU A 311 13.56 11.10 7.06
C LEU A 311 13.49 12.23 8.11
N LEU A 312 12.31 12.47 8.68
CA LEU A 312 12.08 13.51 9.69
C LEU A 312 12.76 13.22 11.03
N LEU A 313 12.83 11.95 11.45
CA LEU A 313 13.33 11.57 12.78
C LEU A 313 14.79 11.10 12.78
N LEU A 314 15.31 10.64 11.64
CA LEU A 314 16.70 10.16 11.55
C LEU A 314 17.79 11.18 11.91
N PRO A 315 17.63 12.51 11.72
CA PRO A 315 18.63 13.47 12.20
C PRO A 315 19.02 13.26 13.67
N ARG A 316 18.07 12.87 14.52
CA ARG A 316 18.28 12.63 15.95
C ARG A 316 19.26 11.51 16.26
N VAL A 317 19.30 10.49 15.40
CA VAL A 317 20.27 9.39 15.52
C VAL A 317 21.68 9.90 15.22
N TYR A 318 21.82 10.73 14.19
CA TYR A 318 23.12 11.29 13.82
C TYR A 318 23.61 12.31 14.85
N GLU A 319 22.73 13.15 15.41
CA GLU A 319 23.06 14.07 16.50
C GLU A 319 23.68 13.35 17.71
N MET A 320 23.09 12.22 18.14
CA MET A 320 23.65 11.40 19.22
C MET A 320 25.03 10.84 18.85
N HIS A 321 25.17 10.29 17.65
CA HIS A 321 26.43 9.69 17.23
C HIS A 321 27.56 10.72 17.05
N GLU A 322 27.26 11.96 16.65
CA GLU A 322 28.25 13.04 16.67
C GLU A 322 28.81 13.29 18.07
N LYS A 323 27.99 13.12 19.12
CA LYS A 323 28.43 13.23 20.52
C LYS A 323 29.18 11.98 20.99
N VAL A 324 28.76 10.79 20.55
CA VAL A 324 29.25 9.51 21.09
C VAL A 324 30.48 8.97 20.36
N ASP A 325 30.60 9.13 19.04
CA ASP A 325 31.67 8.55 18.23
C ASP A 325 32.99 9.36 18.31
N THR A 326 33.27 10.00 19.44
CA THR A 326 34.51 10.77 19.68
C THR A 326 35.70 9.83 19.98
N PRO A 327 36.88 10.06 19.38
CA PRO A 327 38.06 9.23 19.64
C PRO A 327 38.39 9.23 21.14
N LEU A 328 38.72 8.05 21.68
CA LEU A 328 39.10 7.82 23.09
C LEU A 328 37.95 7.89 24.12
N ARG A 329 36.68 8.03 23.73
CA ARG A 329 35.56 8.02 24.68
C ARG A 329 35.32 6.60 25.24
N PRO A 330 35.36 6.38 26.57
CA PRO A 330 35.06 5.09 27.17
C PRO A 330 33.61 4.65 26.91
N CYS A 331 33.39 3.33 26.75
CA CYS A 331 32.06 2.76 26.52
C CYS A 331 31.03 3.17 27.60
N ILE A 332 31.46 3.23 28.87
CA ILE A 332 30.60 3.67 29.99
C ILE A 332 30.11 5.10 29.79
N ASP A 333 30.96 6.00 29.28
CA ASP A 333 30.59 7.39 29.07
C ASP A 333 29.70 7.57 27.83
N SER A 334 29.87 6.71 26.82
CA SER A 334 28.93 6.59 25.70
C SER A 334 27.55 6.13 26.19
N MET A 335 27.48 5.11 27.03
CA MET A 335 26.23 4.65 27.65
C MET A 335 25.58 5.73 28.52
N LYS A 336 26.39 6.48 29.28
CA LYS A 336 25.89 7.66 30.03
C LYS A 336 25.32 8.72 29.12
N GLN A 337 26.02 9.05 28.02
CA GLN A 337 25.53 10.01 27.04
C GLN A 337 24.18 9.59 26.47
N ILE A 338 24.09 8.33 26.04
CA ILE A 338 22.94 7.74 25.38
C ILE A 338 21.74 7.66 26.34
N PHE A 339 21.90 7.17 27.57
CA PHE A 339 20.77 6.84 28.46
C PHE A 339 20.53 7.77 29.64
N PHE A 340 21.51 8.58 30.08
CA PHE A 340 21.40 9.29 31.35
C PHE A 340 21.56 10.81 31.24
N THR A 341 21.74 11.36 30.03
CA THR A 341 21.79 12.81 29.84
C THR A 341 20.42 13.43 29.64
N LYS A 342 20.24 14.66 30.13
CA LYS A 342 19.00 15.42 29.95
C LYS A 342 18.70 15.67 28.48
N ASP A 343 19.71 15.98 27.68
CA ASP A 343 19.56 16.26 26.24
C ASP A 343 19.01 15.04 25.49
N ALA A 344 19.51 13.84 25.79
CA ALA A 344 19.03 12.58 25.19
C ALA A 344 17.53 12.33 25.43
N TRP A 345 16.97 12.82 26.54
CA TRP A 345 15.56 12.67 26.90
C TRP A 345 14.76 13.96 26.77
N SER A 346 15.30 15.00 26.15
CA SER A 346 14.57 16.25 25.96
C SER A 346 13.69 16.21 24.70
N ILE A 347 12.84 17.21 24.53
CA ILE A 347 12.12 17.48 23.27
C ILE A 347 12.67 18.79 22.73
N ALA A 348 13.28 18.78 21.55
CA ALA A 348 13.82 19.99 20.93
C ALA A 348 12.73 20.75 20.16
N ASP A 349 11.81 20.03 19.51
CA ASP A 349 10.62 20.61 18.88
C ASP A 349 9.41 19.69 19.09
N TYR A 350 8.31 20.26 19.58
CA TYR A 350 7.05 19.52 19.75
C TYR A 350 6.30 19.36 18.43
N ARG A 351 6.46 20.28 17.47
CA ARG A 351 5.63 20.29 16.25
C ARG A 351 5.89 19.08 15.38
N THR A 352 7.16 18.80 15.10
CA THR A 352 7.56 17.69 14.23
C THR A 352 7.06 16.32 14.71
N PRO A 353 7.31 15.88 15.96
CA PRO A 353 6.83 14.58 16.43
C PRO A 353 5.30 14.50 16.55
N ILE A 354 4.62 15.59 16.93
CA ILE A 354 3.15 15.62 16.96
C ILE A 354 2.59 15.44 15.55
N ALA A 355 3.06 16.24 14.59
CA ALA A 355 2.57 16.17 13.21
C ALA A 355 2.92 14.84 12.53
N ALA A 356 4.13 14.31 12.77
CA ALA A 356 4.53 13.00 12.26
C ALA A 356 3.73 11.86 12.91
N GLY A 357 3.38 11.97 14.21
CA GLY A 357 2.50 11.04 14.90
C GLY A 357 1.08 11.05 14.36
N ILE A 358 0.54 12.23 14.07
CA ILE A 358 -0.77 12.37 13.40
C ILE A 358 -0.73 11.79 11.98
N LEU A 359 0.33 12.08 11.23
CA LEU A 359 0.53 11.59 9.88
C LEU A 359 0.58 10.06 9.83
N LEU A 360 1.41 9.45 10.69
CA LEU A 360 1.56 8.00 10.76
C LEU A 360 0.30 7.33 11.34
N GLY A 361 -0.33 7.91 12.36
CA GLY A 361 -1.59 7.42 12.92
C GLY A 361 -2.74 7.46 11.91
N SER A 362 -2.81 8.49 11.06
CA SER A 362 -3.80 8.60 9.98
C SER A 362 -3.62 7.56 8.86
N LEU A 363 -2.46 6.89 8.79
CA LEU A 363 -2.18 5.85 7.80
C LEU A 363 -2.80 4.49 8.19
N SER A 364 -3.30 4.31 9.43
CA SER A 364 -3.70 2.99 9.96
C SER A 364 -4.72 2.25 9.09
N PHE A 365 -5.78 2.93 8.65
CA PHE A 365 -6.79 2.38 7.72
C PHE A 365 -6.49 2.62 6.22
N PHE A 366 -5.35 3.24 5.90
CA PHE A 366 -4.78 3.24 4.55
C PHE A 366 -3.91 2.01 4.32
N HIS A 367 -3.01 1.72 5.27
CA HIS A 367 -2.10 0.57 5.24
C HIS A 367 -1.46 0.30 6.62
N GLY A 368 -2.14 -0.46 7.49
CA GLY A 368 -1.71 -0.74 8.87
C GLY A 368 -0.32 -1.39 9.01
N ALA A 369 0.07 -2.31 8.12
CA ALA A 369 1.39 -2.94 8.19
C ALA A 369 2.55 -1.94 7.98
N ALA A 370 2.31 -0.83 7.27
CA ALA A 370 3.35 0.21 7.10
C ALA A 370 3.50 1.05 8.38
N VAL A 371 2.40 1.26 9.12
CA VAL A 371 2.43 1.88 10.45
C VAL A 371 3.29 1.04 11.40
N ILE A 372 3.00 -0.27 11.49
CA ILE A 372 3.74 -1.20 12.35
C ILE A 372 5.21 -1.27 11.93
N GLY A 373 5.49 -1.45 10.63
CA GLY A 373 6.85 -1.47 10.10
C GLY A 373 7.64 -0.19 10.42
N CYS A 374 7.01 0.97 10.30
CA CYS A 374 7.62 2.25 10.66
C CYS A 374 7.91 2.35 12.16
N LEU A 375 6.96 1.96 13.02
CA LEU A 375 7.15 1.98 14.48
C LEU A 375 8.27 1.04 14.92
N LEU A 376 8.41 -0.14 14.30
CA LEU A 376 9.53 -1.06 14.56
C LEU A 376 10.88 -0.41 14.22
N VAL A 377 11.01 0.17 13.03
CA VAL A 377 12.24 0.88 12.63
C VAL A 377 12.56 2.02 13.61
N LEU A 378 11.56 2.84 13.93
CA LEU A 378 11.72 3.98 14.83
C LEU A 378 12.04 3.55 16.27
N PHE A 379 11.53 2.40 16.73
CA PHE A 379 11.82 1.88 18.07
C PHE A 379 13.31 1.63 18.26
N ILE A 380 13.97 0.94 17.32
CA ILE A 380 15.42 0.71 17.39
C ILE A 380 16.19 2.00 17.18
N ALA A 381 15.75 2.86 16.25
CA ALA A 381 16.37 4.16 16.04
C ALA A 381 16.34 5.01 17.33
N ALA A 382 15.23 5.00 18.08
CA ALA A 382 15.08 5.74 19.32
C ALA A 382 16.07 5.32 20.41
N ILE A 383 16.51 4.05 20.44
CA ILE A 383 17.50 3.55 21.42
C ILE A 383 18.81 4.32 21.32
N VAL A 384 19.20 4.78 20.13
CA VAL A 384 20.45 5.53 19.91
C VAL A 384 20.22 6.94 19.39
N ALA A 385 19.01 7.46 19.55
CA ALA A 385 18.67 8.82 19.18
C ALA A 385 18.88 9.80 20.34
N GLU A 386 19.19 11.03 19.98
CA GLU A 386 18.98 12.19 20.85
C GLU A 386 17.49 12.57 20.86
N HIS A 387 17.04 13.35 21.86
CA HIS A 387 15.66 13.79 21.98
C HIS A 387 14.59 12.67 21.93
N ARG A 388 14.82 11.55 22.62
CA ARG A 388 14.01 10.33 22.54
C ARG A 388 12.53 10.52 22.84
N LEU A 389 12.18 11.51 23.65
CA LEU A 389 10.79 11.83 23.93
C LEU A 389 10.02 12.28 22.67
N GLU A 390 10.71 12.76 21.62
CA GLU A 390 10.10 13.00 20.31
C GLU A 390 9.58 11.70 19.67
N PHE A 391 10.36 10.62 19.73
CA PHE A 391 9.94 9.30 19.24
C PHE A 391 8.79 8.72 20.08
N ALA A 392 8.88 8.84 21.41
CA ALA A 392 7.83 8.38 22.31
C ALA A 392 6.51 9.13 22.09
N LEU A 393 6.57 10.46 21.92
CA LEU A 393 5.40 11.30 21.63
C LEU A 393 4.76 10.93 20.29
N LEU A 394 5.57 10.76 19.24
CA LEU A 394 5.11 10.30 17.93
C LEU A 394 4.41 8.94 18.04
N ALA A 395 5.04 7.98 18.72
CA ALA A 395 4.50 6.64 18.90
C ALA A 395 3.18 6.65 19.69
N ALA A 396 3.12 7.43 20.78
CA ALA A 396 1.92 7.55 21.61
C ALA A 396 0.73 8.12 20.80
N ILE A 397 0.95 9.17 20.01
CA ILE A 397 -0.08 9.74 19.13
C ILE A 397 -0.49 8.75 18.05
N THR A 398 0.48 8.09 17.40
CA THR A 398 0.23 7.10 16.35
C THR A 398 -0.65 5.95 16.87
N ILE A 399 -0.26 5.35 17.99
CA ILE A 399 -0.98 4.24 18.63
C ILE A 399 -2.35 4.70 19.12
N GLY A 400 -2.44 5.87 19.75
CA GLY A 400 -3.71 6.44 20.20
C GLY A 400 -4.69 6.65 19.04
N MET A 401 -4.24 7.20 17.92
CA MET A 401 -5.06 7.37 16.72
C MET A 401 -5.45 6.04 16.07
N ALA A 402 -4.52 5.09 15.97
CA ALA A 402 -4.83 3.76 15.44
C ALA A 402 -5.90 3.07 16.29
N TYR A 403 -5.76 3.14 17.62
CA TYR A 403 -6.73 2.60 18.57
C TYR A 403 -8.11 3.25 18.43
N LEU A 404 -8.18 4.58 18.34
CA LEU A 404 -9.44 5.30 18.12
C LEU A 404 -10.11 4.91 16.79
N GLN A 405 -9.33 4.78 15.72
CA GLN A 405 -9.87 4.35 14.42
C GLN A 405 -10.37 2.89 14.48
N THR A 406 -9.60 1.97 15.06
CA THR A 406 -10.01 0.56 15.20
C THR A 406 -11.30 0.44 15.98
N ASN A 407 -11.42 1.10 17.13
CA ASN A 407 -12.65 1.06 17.94
C ASN A 407 -13.86 1.71 17.25
N PHE A 408 -13.63 2.62 16.30
CA PHE A 408 -14.71 3.24 15.55
C PHE A 408 -15.22 2.30 14.44
N PHE A 409 -14.32 1.67 13.70
CA PHE A 409 -14.67 0.85 12.54
C PHE A 409 -14.95 -0.61 12.85
N MET A 410 -14.47 -1.11 13.99
CA MET A 410 -14.41 -2.52 14.28
C MET A 410 -14.94 -2.88 15.67
N LYS A 411 -15.69 -3.97 15.73
CA LYS A 411 -16.05 -4.69 16.95
C LYS A 411 -14.99 -5.78 17.19
N GLY A 412 -14.16 -5.58 18.20
CA GLY A 412 -13.05 -6.49 18.54
C GLY A 412 -11.73 -6.05 17.90
N SER A 413 -10.80 -6.98 17.73
CA SER A 413 -9.47 -6.70 17.19
C SER A 413 -9.28 -7.25 15.78
N ALA A 414 -8.68 -6.46 14.90
CA ALA A 414 -8.26 -6.90 13.55
C ALA A 414 -7.04 -7.83 13.61
N VAL A 415 -6.30 -7.74 14.71
CA VAL A 415 -4.99 -8.36 14.87
C VAL A 415 -4.93 -9.13 16.18
N SER A 416 -4.42 -10.35 16.13
CA SER A 416 -4.06 -11.16 17.30
C SER A 416 -2.56 -11.36 17.30
N PHE A 417 -1.91 -11.14 18.43
CA PHE A 417 -0.49 -11.46 18.55
C PHE A 417 -0.34 -12.96 18.73
N ASP A 418 0.33 -13.60 17.77
CA ASP A 418 0.69 -15.01 17.84
C ASP A 418 2.19 -15.17 17.58
N PHE A 419 2.85 -15.97 18.41
CA PHE A 419 4.25 -16.31 18.17
C PHE A 419 4.36 -17.22 16.95
N LEU A 420 5.18 -16.81 15.98
CA LEU A 420 5.39 -17.53 14.73
C LEU A 420 6.87 -17.54 14.40
N PHE A 421 7.58 -18.63 14.67
CA PHE A 421 8.96 -18.76 14.21
C PHE A 421 9.04 -19.37 12.80
N GLY A 422 9.73 -18.67 11.89
CA GLY A 422 10.12 -19.21 10.60
C GLY A 422 9.26 -18.81 9.40
N PHE A 423 8.22 -17.99 9.60
CA PHE A 423 7.36 -17.51 8.50
C PHE A 423 6.88 -18.67 7.61
N LEU A 424 7.14 -18.62 6.30
CA LEU A 424 6.81 -19.65 5.31
C LEU A 424 7.93 -20.69 5.09
N ALA A 425 9.01 -20.66 5.87
CA ALA A 425 10.09 -21.64 5.72
C ALA A 425 9.55 -23.06 5.96
N GLU A 426 9.87 -23.99 5.05
CA GLU A 426 9.41 -25.38 5.16
C GLU A 426 10.01 -26.05 6.41
N ASN A 427 11.25 -25.69 6.76
CA ASN A 427 11.92 -26.11 7.98
C ASN A 427 12.05 -24.93 8.96
N ARG A 428 11.30 -24.97 10.07
CA ARG A 428 11.25 -23.90 11.08
C ARG A 428 12.38 -23.98 12.11
N THR A 429 13.60 -24.27 11.66
CA THR A 429 14.83 -24.17 12.45
C THR A 429 15.63 -22.94 12.04
N LEU A 430 16.62 -22.51 12.84
CA LEU A 430 17.49 -21.38 12.46
C LEU A 430 18.16 -21.60 11.10
N PHE A 431 18.63 -22.83 10.83
CA PHE A 431 19.22 -23.18 9.54
C PHE A 431 18.20 -23.23 8.40
N GLY A 432 16.98 -23.71 8.67
CA GLY A 432 15.90 -23.70 7.68
C GLY A 432 15.45 -22.29 7.30
N VAL A 433 15.37 -21.38 8.28
CA VAL A 433 15.12 -19.95 8.04
C VAL A 433 16.25 -19.30 7.26
N ALA A 434 17.51 -19.58 7.61
CA ALA A 434 18.65 -19.08 6.85
C ALA A 434 18.65 -19.58 5.40
N SER A 435 18.32 -20.86 5.18
CA SER A 435 18.18 -21.46 3.85
C SER A 435 17.02 -20.82 3.05
N TYR A 436 15.88 -20.58 3.69
CA TYR A 436 14.76 -19.87 3.07
C TYR A 436 15.17 -18.44 2.64
N LEU A 437 15.83 -17.69 3.52
CA LEU A 437 16.31 -16.34 3.21
C LEU A 437 17.38 -16.31 2.12
N GLU A 438 18.27 -17.30 2.07
CA GLU A 438 19.28 -17.42 1.01
C GLU A 438 18.64 -17.66 -0.36
N ARG A 439 17.68 -18.58 -0.46
CA ARG A 439 16.94 -18.82 -1.71
C ARG A 439 16.15 -17.57 -2.12
N LEU A 440 15.39 -17.00 -1.18
CA LEU A 440 14.50 -15.86 -1.45
C LEU A 440 15.28 -14.59 -1.83
N LEU A 441 16.37 -14.28 -1.12
CA LEU A 441 17.10 -13.01 -1.26
C LEU A 441 18.38 -13.14 -2.08
N GLY A 442 18.80 -14.34 -2.45
CA GLY A 442 20.01 -14.60 -3.24
C GLY A 442 21.27 -14.07 -2.56
N ILE A 443 22.05 -13.26 -3.28
CA ILE A 443 23.34 -12.74 -2.78
C ILE A 443 23.19 -11.62 -1.75
N LEU A 444 22.00 -11.03 -1.61
CA LEU A 444 21.77 -9.85 -0.77
C LEU A 444 22.23 -10.02 0.69
N PRO A 445 21.93 -11.12 1.41
CA PRO A 445 22.38 -11.29 2.80
C PRO A 445 23.92 -11.23 2.95
N LEU A 446 24.67 -11.78 1.99
CA LEU A 446 26.13 -11.72 1.99
C LEU A 446 26.65 -10.30 1.74
N VAL A 447 26.02 -9.57 0.82
CA VAL A 447 26.33 -8.14 0.57
C VAL A 447 26.03 -7.31 1.81
N LEU A 448 24.94 -7.59 2.51
CA LEU A 448 24.58 -6.90 3.75
C LEU A 448 25.54 -7.25 4.91
N LEU A 449 26.00 -8.49 5.02
CA LEU A 449 27.03 -8.85 5.98
C LEU A 449 28.33 -8.05 5.73
N ALA A 450 28.76 -7.97 4.47
CA ALA A 450 29.90 -7.14 4.09
C ALA A 450 29.66 -5.65 4.38
N ALA A 451 28.46 -5.14 4.09
CA ALA A 451 28.07 -3.78 4.43
C ALA A 451 28.20 -3.53 5.93
N PHE A 452 27.67 -4.42 6.77
CA PHE A 452 27.72 -4.31 8.22
C PHE A 452 29.17 -4.22 8.74
N CYS A 453 30.09 -5.00 8.16
CA CYS A 453 31.51 -4.95 8.51
C CYS A 453 32.18 -3.61 8.13
N ILE A 454 31.75 -2.96 7.04
CA ILE A 454 32.34 -1.72 6.50
C ILE A 454 31.73 -0.46 7.14
N GLN A 455 30.46 -0.52 7.56
CA GLN A 455 29.75 0.65 8.10
C GLN A 455 30.34 1.12 9.44
N LYS A 456 30.26 2.43 9.67
CA LYS A 456 30.53 3.04 10.97
C LYS A 456 29.43 2.70 11.98
N SER A 457 29.62 3.11 13.24
CA SER A 457 28.67 2.89 14.34
C SER A 457 27.23 3.26 13.96
N VAL A 458 26.99 4.48 13.46
CA VAL A 458 25.65 4.92 12.99
C VAL A 458 25.05 3.94 11.99
N GLY A 459 25.81 3.59 10.94
CA GLY A 459 25.33 2.72 9.87
C GLY A 459 24.95 1.33 10.38
N LYS A 460 25.72 0.76 11.32
CA LYS A 460 25.37 -0.52 11.96
C LYS A 460 24.05 -0.44 12.72
N HIS A 461 23.83 0.61 13.50
CA HIS A 461 22.56 0.79 14.22
C HIS A 461 21.38 0.98 13.28
N LEU A 462 21.56 1.74 12.19
CA LEU A 462 20.53 1.88 11.15
C LEU A 462 20.22 0.55 10.46
N MET A 463 21.23 -0.27 10.15
CA MET A 463 21.01 -1.61 9.60
C MET A 463 20.22 -2.50 10.56
N LEU A 464 20.51 -2.45 11.87
CA LEU A 464 19.73 -3.17 12.88
C LEU A 464 18.28 -2.67 12.94
N ALA A 465 18.07 -1.35 12.90
CA ALA A 465 16.73 -0.77 12.86
C ALA A 465 15.94 -1.20 11.62
N PHE A 466 16.60 -1.18 10.45
CA PHE A 466 15.99 -1.56 9.18
C PHE A 466 15.77 -3.07 9.04
N ALA A 467 16.49 -3.90 9.80
CA ALA A 467 16.28 -5.34 9.86
C ALA A 467 15.14 -5.77 10.81
N LEU A 468 14.67 -4.89 11.71
CA LEU A 468 13.65 -5.30 12.69
C LEU A 468 12.31 -5.74 12.04
N PRO A 469 11.78 -5.07 10.99
CA PRO A 469 10.58 -5.58 10.31
C PRO A 469 10.75 -7.00 9.74
N LEU A 470 11.93 -7.33 9.19
CA LEU A 470 12.25 -8.69 8.76
C LEU A 470 12.24 -9.68 9.94
N ILE A 471 12.85 -9.33 11.06
CA ILE A 471 12.84 -10.18 12.27
C ILE A 471 11.40 -10.39 12.74
N PHE A 472 10.60 -9.32 12.80
CA PHE A 472 9.20 -9.35 13.16
C PHE A 472 8.39 -10.31 12.26
N ALA A 473 8.58 -10.23 10.94
CA ALA A 473 7.91 -11.10 9.96
C ALA A 473 8.13 -12.60 10.21
N PHE A 474 9.29 -12.95 10.76
CA PHE A 474 9.73 -14.33 11.03
C PHE A 474 9.51 -14.77 12.48
N THR A 475 8.96 -13.91 13.34
CA THR A 475 8.78 -14.20 14.77
C THR A 475 7.35 -13.96 15.28
N VAL A 476 6.56 -13.16 14.56
CA VAL A 476 5.22 -12.75 14.98
C VAL A 476 4.24 -12.89 13.82
N SER A 477 3.07 -13.47 14.09
CA SER A 477 1.89 -13.32 13.23
C SER A 477 0.92 -12.35 13.90
N LEU A 478 0.33 -11.46 13.10
CA LEU A 478 -0.73 -10.55 13.54
C LEU A 478 -2.11 -10.92 12.98
N THR A 479 -2.15 -11.77 11.97
CA THR A 479 -3.35 -12.17 11.25
C THR A 479 -3.35 -13.68 11.06
N VAL A 480 -4.52 -14.25 10.76
CA VAL A 480 -4.65 -15.68 10.44
C VAL A 480 -3.89 -16.05 9.17
N ASP A 481 -3.80 -15.13 8.20
CA ASP A 481 -2.95 -15.29 7.03
C ASP A 481 -1.53 -14.78 7.32
N VAL A 482 -0.61 -15.72 7.52
CA VAL A 482 0.80 -15.45 7.74
C VAL A 482 1.44 -14.75 6.54
N THR A 483 0.99 -15.04 5.30
CA THR A 483 1.63 -14.54 4.08
C THR A 483 1.65 -13.01 4.01
N VAL A 484 0.70 -12.34 4.69
CA VAL A 484 0.61 -10.87 4.81
C VAL A 484 1.91 -10.26 5.35
N ASN A 485 2.71 -11.00 6.13
CA ASN A 485 4.00 -10.55 6.65
C ASN A 485 5.06 -10.27 5.57
N HIS A 486 4.86 -10.71 4.31
CA HIS A 486 5.78 -10.40 3.20
C HIS A 486 6.10 -8.90 3.10
N LYS A 487 5.12 -8.03 3.43
CA LYS A 487 5.27 -6.57 3.42
C LYS A 487 6.42 -6.10 4.31
N TYR A 488 6.59 -6.69 5.49
CA TYR A 488 7.66 -6.32 6.43
C TYR A 488 9.03 -6.75 5.91
N ILE A 489 9.11 -7.92 5.27
CA ILE A 489 10.33 -8.41 4.60
C ILE A 489 10.71 -7.44 3.48
N MET A 490 9.74 -7.02 2.65
CA MET A 490 9.96 -6.04 1.58
C MET A 490 10.43 -4.69 2.14
N MET A 491 9.79 -4.17 3.19
CA MET A 491 10.20 -2.93 3.86
C MET A 491 11.67 -2.99 4.31
N SER A 492 12.07 -4.08 4.96
CA SER A 492 13.45 -4.30 5.36
C SER A 492 14.40 -4.41 4.16
N CYS A 493 14.04 -5.15 3.12
CA CYS A 493 14.88 -5.29 1.93
C CYS A 493 15.11 -3.95 1.21
N ILE A 494 14.08 -3.12 1.11
CA ILE A 494 14.17 -1.79 0.49
C ILE A 494 15.12 -0.88 1.29
N LEU A 495 14.95 -0.83 2.61
CA LEU A 495 15.76 0.02 3.48
C LEU A 495 17.21 -0.48 3.60
N LEU A 496 17.42 -1.79 3.75
CA LEU A 496 18.74 -2.41 3.76
C LEU A 496 19.43 -2.34 2.39
N GLY A 497 18.65 -2.29 1.31
CA GLY A 497 19.13 -2.07 -0.06
C GLY A 497 19.96 -0.80 -0.21
N ILE A 498 19.75 0.22 0.63
CA ILE A 498 20.59 1.43 0.70
C ILE A 498 22.05 1.08 1.02
N PHE A 499 22.27 0.15 1.96
CA PHE A 499 23.61 -0.27 2.38
C PHE A 499 24.26 -1.19 1.37
N ALA A 500 23.47 -2.07 0.73
CA ALA A 500 23.95 -2.85 -0.41
C ALA A 500 24.40 -1.94 -1.57
N ALA A 501 23.60 -0.91 -1.87
CA ALA A 501 23.94 0.10 -2.87
C ALA A 501 25.22 0.86 -2.54
N ASP A 502 25.43 1.26 -1.27
CA ASP A 502 26.68 1.91 -0.85
C ASP A 502 27.91 1.01 -1.05
N VAL A 503 27.80 -0.29 -0.72
CA VAL A 503 28.89 -1.26 -0.98
C VAL A 503 29.21 -1.32 -2.47
N VAL A 504 28.20 -1.51 -3.31
CA VAL A 504 28.39 -1.61 -4.77
C VAL A 504 29.04 -0.33 -5.33
N ILE A 505 28.58 0.85 -4.92
CA ILE A 505 29.19 2.11 -5.36
C ILE A 505 30.65 2.23 -4.92
N ARG A 506 31.00 1.80 -3.70
CA ARG A 506 32.39 1.79 -3.25
C ARG A 506 33.27 0.88 -4.12
N LEU A 507 32.74 -0.26 -4.56
CA LEU A 507 33.46 -1.17 -5.48
C LEU A 507 33.65 -0.52 -6.86
N LEU A 508 32.59 0.10 -7.41
CA LEU A 508 32.65 0.79 -8.71
C LEU A 508 33.58 2.00 -8.74
N GLN A 509 33.82 2.62 -7.59
CA GLN A 509 34.74 3.76 -7.43
C GLN A 509 36.21 3.35 -7.25
N ARG A 510 36.53 2.06 -7.10
CA ARG A 510 37.92 1.60 -7.03
C ARG A 510 38.60 1.76 -8.39
N ARG A 511 39.91 2.02 -8.38
CA ARG A 511 40.72 2.10 -9.61
C ARG A 511 40.97 0.72 -10.24
N ASP A 512 41.00 -0.32 -9.43
CA ASP A 512 41.21 -1.69 -9.87
C ASP A 512 40.03 -2.19 -10.73
N ILE A 513 40.34 -2.70 -11.92
CA ILE A 513 39.32 -3.12 -12.88
C ILE A 513 38.57 -4.39 -12.45
N PHE A 514 39.25 -5.34 -11.79
CA PHE A 514 38.61 -6.57 -11.31
C PHE A 514 37.62 -6.27 -10.19
N ILE A 515 37.97 -5.34 -9.28
CA ILE A 515 37.05 -4.91 -8.21
C ILE A 515 35.83 -4.18 -8.80
N ARG A 516 36.04 -3.35 -9.82
CA ARG A 516 34.93 -2.70 -10.53
C ARG A 516 34.02 -3.72 -11.22
N MET A 517 34.60 -4.72 -11.89
CA MET A 517 33.85 -5.80 -12.52
C MET A 517 33.04 -6.61 -11.50
N ALA A 518 33.58 -6.85 -10.30
CA ALA A 518 32.83 -7.46 -9.21
C ALA A 518 31.63 -6.60 -8.79
N GLY A 519 31.78 -5.27 -8.73
CA GLY A 519 30.67 -4.35 -8.50
C GLY A 519 29.57 -4.43 -9.57
N ILE A 520 29.94 -4.54 -10.86
CA ILE A 520 29.00 -4.72 -11.97
C ILE A 520 28.29 -6.08 -11.87
N LEU A 521 29.04 -7.15 -11.58
CA LEU A 521 28.48 -8.48 -11.40
C LEU A 521 27.47 -8.53 -10.24
N LEU A 522 27.76 -7.83 -9.14
CA LEU A 522 26.81 -7.71 -8.02
C LEU A 522 25.53 -6.99 -8.44
N ILE A 523 25.59 -5.94 -9.27
CA ILE A 523 24.38 -5.31 -9.80
C ILE A 523 23.55 -6.33 -10.58
N LEU A 524 24.18 -7.12 -11.45
CA LEU A 524 23.47 -8.16 -12.21
C LEU A 524 22.85 -9.21 -11.28
N MET A 525 23.59 -9.73 -10.31
CA MET A 525 23.06 -10.72 -9.36
C MET A 525 21.92 -10.18 -8.50
N LEU A 526 21.98 -8.91 -8.12
CA LEU A 526 20.96 -8.27 -7.29
C LEU A 526 19.70 -7.86 -8.07
N THR A 527 19.70 -7.89 -9.41
CA THR A 527 18.60 -7.32 -10.22
C THR A 527 18.03 -8.25 -11.29
N SER A 528 18.78 -9.23 -11.80
CA SER A 528 18.34 -10.06 -12.93
C SER A 528 17.00 -10.77 -12.68
N THR A 529 16.79 -11.32 -11.48
CA THR A 529 15.51 -11.97 -11.13
C THR A 529 14.36 -10.97 -11.12
N GLY A 530 14.54 -9.79 -10.53
CA GLY A 530 13.53 -8.74 -10.56
C GLY A 530 13.22 -8.19 -11.96
N ILE A 531 14.22 -8.11 -12.85
CA ILE A 531 14.00 -7.73 -14.27
C ILE A 531 13.14 -8.79 -14.96
N TYR A 532 13.43 -10.07 -14.73
CA TYR A 532 12.62 -11.17 -15.24
C TYR A 532 11.18 -11.13 -14.71
N ASP A 533 11.01 -10.86 -13.41
CA ASP A 533 9.70 -10.70 -12.79
C ASP A 533 8.91 -9.54 -13.42
N PHE A 534 9.56 -8.41 -13.68
CA PHE A 534 8.93 -7.27 -14.36
C PHE A 534 8.43 -7.63 -15.76
N ILE A 535 9.24 -8.34 -16.55
CA ILE A 535 8.83 -8.83 -17.87
C ILE A 535 7.62 -9.77 -17.74
N THR A 536 7.64 -10.64 -16.71
CA THR A 536 6.53 -11.56 -16.43
C THR A 536 5.26 -10.82 -16.05
N VAL A 537 5.32 -9.76 -15.22
CA VAL A 537 4.18 -8.88 -14.93
C VAL A 537 3.59 -8.33 -16.23
N MET A 538 4.41 -7.80 -17.14
CA MET A 538 3.92 -7.24 -18.40
C MET A 538 3.26 -8.30 -19.29
N ARG A 539 3.84 -9.51 -19.36
CA ARG A 539 3.29 -10.63 -20.16
C ARG A 539 1.98 -11.18 -19.60
N LYS A 540 1.83 -11.23 -18.27
CA LYS A 540 0.59 -11.73 -17.64
C LYS A 540 -0.58 -10.77 -17.79
N ASN A 541 -0.31 -9.49 -18.02
CA ASN A 541 -1.32 -8.43 -18.08
C ASN A 541 -1.47 -7.87 -19.49
N THR A 542 -1.74 -8.77 -20.45
CA THR A 542 -2.09 -8.41 -21.82
C THR A 542 -3.61 -8.32 -21.97
N PRO A 543 -4.13 -7.60 -22.98
CA PRO A 543 -5.56 -7.59 -23.26
C PRO A 543 -6.16 -8.98 -23.46
N ASP A 544 -5.40 -9.92 -24.02
CA ASP A 544 -5.85 -11.30 -24.31
C ASP A 544 -5.98 -12.15 -23.04
N SER A 545 -5.26 -11.81 -21.98
CA SER A 545 -5.29 -12.52 -20.69
C SER A 545 -6.10 -11.78 -19.61
N ALA A 546 -6.54 -10.55 -19.89
CA ALA A 546 -7.25 -9.71 -18.94
C ALA A 546 -8.68 -10.19 -18.70
N ILE A 547 -9.19 -9.96 -17.50
CA ILE A 547 -10.63 -10.00 -17.24
C ILE A 547 -11.22 -8.71 -17.80
N VAL A 548 -12.25 -8.85 -18.62
CA VAL A 548 -12.89 -7.72 -19.32
C VAL A 548 -14.31 -7.57 -18.81
N LEU A 549 -14.61 -6.40 -18.26
CA LEU A 549 -15.95 -6.03 -17.80
C LEU A 549 -16.47 -4.86 -18.62
N ASP A 550 -17.74 -4.88 -18.99
CA ASP A 550 -18.37 -3.76 -19.70
C ASP A 550 -18.86 -2.71 -18.70
N LEU A 551 -18.47 -1.45 -18.89
CA LEU A 551 -18.90 -0.34 -18.03
C LEU A 551 -20.32 0.14 -18.34
N GLU A 552 -20.84 -0.20 -19.52
CA GLU A 552 -22.20 0.14 -19.98
C GLU A 552 -23.14 -1.07 -19.86
N ASP A 553 -22.74 -2.08 -19.09
CA ASP A 553 -23.51 -3.29 -18.89
C ASP A 553 -24.86 -3.01 -18.19
N PRO A 554 -25.99 -3.49 -18.74
CA PRO A 554 -27.31 -3.26 -18.17
C PRO A 554 -27.45 -3.76 -16.73
N LEU A 555 -26.77 -4.85 -16.34
CA LEU A 555 -26.81 -5.36 -14.97
C LEU A 555 -26.06 -4.42 -14.02
N THR A 556 -24.88 -3.93 -14.42
CA THR A 556 -24.12 -2.94 -13.65
C THR A 556 -24.93 -1.67 -13.46
N GLN A 557 -25.59 -1.17 -14.51
CA GLN A 557 -26.47 0.01 -14.43
C GLN A 557 -27.68 -0.25 -13.54
N TRP A 558 -28.32 -1.42 -13.66
CA TRP A 558 -29.47 -1.77 -12.84
C TRP A 558 -29.13 -1.78 -11.34
N ILE A 559 -27.96 -2.31 -10.97
CA ILE A 559 -27.49 -2.33 -9.58
C ILE A 559 -27.29 -0.91 -9.04
N ASP A 560 -26.63 -0.04 -9.82
CA ASP A 560 -26.42 1.38 -9.46
C ASP A 560 -27.75 2.11 -9.25
N GLU A 561 -28.73 1.88 -10.12
CA GLU A 561 -30.04 2.57 -10.07
C GLU A 561 -30.99 2.03 -8.99
N ASN A 562 -30.86 0.76 -8.60
CA ASN A 562 -31.85 0.06 -7.76
C ASN A 562 -31.34 -0.37 -6.38
N SER A 563 -30.06 -0.16 -6.07
CA SER A 563 -29.46 -0.58 -4.80
C SER A 563 -28.49 0.44 -4.22
N ASN A 564 -28.29 0.38 -2.91
CA ASN A 564 -27.23 1.11 -2.21
C ASN A 564 -26.53 0.20 -1.20
N SER A 565 -25.64 0.75 -0.38
CA SER A 565 -24.80 -0.01 0.54
C SER A 565 -25.56 -0.76 1.64
N LYS A 566 -26.85 -0.49 1.83
CA LYS A 566 -27.71 -1.19 2.79
C LYS A 566 -28.43 -2.39 2.18
N ASP A 567 -28.41 -2.50 0.86
CA ASP A 567 -29.08 -3.55 0.11
C ASP A 567 -28.11 -4.71 -0.11
N ILE A 568 -28.21 -5.74 0.74
CA ILE A 568 -27.32 -6.89 0.69
C ILE A 568 -27.78 -7.90 -0.36
N PHE A 569 -26.87 -8.32 -1.22
CA PHE A 569 -27.08 -9.32 -2.26
C PHE A 569 -26.62 -10.69 -1.80
N LEU A 570 -27.53 -11.67 -1.85
CA LEU A 570 -27.18 -13.08 -1.80
C LEU A 570 -26.75 -13.51 -3.21
N THR A 571 -25.50 -13.99 -3.32
CA THR A 571 -24.86 -14.36 -4.58
C THR A 571 -24.13 -15.69 -4.45
N SER A 572 -23.63 -16.25 -5.56
CA SER A 572 -22.54 -17.22 -5.47
C SER A 572 -21.24 -16.53 -4.97
N ASN A 573 -20.17 -17.28 -4.73
CA ASN A 573 -18.89 -16.75 -4.27
C ASN A 573 -18.13 -16.05 -5.41
N TYR A 574 -18.60 -14.86 -5.79
CA TYR A 574 -18.02 -14.08 -6.88
C TYR A 574 -16.62 -13.56 -6.53
N ALA A 575 -15.67 -13.81 -7.44
CA ALA A 575 -14.41 -13.08 -7.48
C ALA A 575 -14.65 -11.67 -8.04
N ILE A 576 -14.66 -11.52 -9.36
CA ILE A 576 -14.87 -10.23 -10.01
C ILE A 576 -15.77 -10.40 -11.23
N ASN A 577 -16.87 -9.64 -11.26
CA ASN A 577 -17.89 -9.68 -12.30
C ASN A 577 -18.66 -8.34 -12.38
N GLN A 578 -19.69 -8.28 -13.23
CA GLN A 578 -20.55 -7.09 -13.40
C GLN A 578 -21.30 -6.67 -12.14
N VAL A 579 -21.62 -7.64 -11.26
CA VAL A 579 -22.28 -7.37 -9.96
C VAL A 579 -21.32 -6.60 -9.04
N VAL A 580 -20.07 -7.04 -8.94
CA VAL A 580 -19.02 -6.33 -8.18
C VAL A 580 -18.74 -4.95 -8.78
N LEU A 581 -18.72 -4.83 -10.10
CA LEU A 581 -18.51 -3.55 -10.79
C LEU A 581 -19.65 -2.55 -10.53
N GLY A 582 -20.89 -3.03 -10.35
CA GLY A 582 -22.04 -2.22 -9.96
C GLY A 582 -21.97 -1.70 -8.52
N GLY A 583 -21.02 -2.17 -7.71
CA GLY A 583 -20.90 -1.77 -6.31
C GLY A 583 -21.88 -2.48 -5.37
N ALA A 584 -22.44 -3.61 -5.81
CA ALA A 584 -23.32 -4.43 -4.98
C ALA A 584 -22.63 -4.86 -3.67
N MET A 585 -23.39 -4.84 -2.59
CA MET A 585 -22.92 -5.29 -1.28
C MET A 585 -23.19 -6.79 -1.12
N LEU A 586 -22.16 -7.61 -1.28
CA LEU A 586 -22.28 -9.06 -1.29
C LEU A 586 -22.34 -9.60 0.14
N TYR A 587 -23.30 -10.50 0.39
CA TYR A 587 -23.36 -11.25 1.64
C TYR A 587 -22.12 -12.14 1.81
N GLN A 588 -21.67 -12.81 0.76
CA GLN A 588 -20.46 -13.63 0.80
C GLN A 588 -19.78 -13.60 -0.57
N GLY A 589 -18.90 -12.61 -0.76
CA GLY A 589 -18.04 -12.52 -1.95
C GLY A 589 -16.76 -13.33 -1.80
N TRP A 590 -15.78 -13.04 -2.66
CA TRP A 590 -14.44 -13.66 -2.64
C TRP A 590 -13.82 -13.72 -1.24
N GLN A 591 -13.77 -14.92 -0.69
CA GLN A 591 -13.53 -15.13 0.73
C GLN A 591 -12.10 -14.86 1.18
N TYR A 592 -11.10 -14.94 0.30
CA TYR A 592 -9.68 -14.90 0.71
C TYR A 592 -9.36 -13.70 1.62
N TYR A 593 -9.85 -12.52 1.26
CA TYR A 593 -9.62 -11.29 2.04
C TYR A 593 -10.50 -11.20 3.29
N ALA A 594 -11.74 -11.69 3.22
CA ALA A 594 -12.60 -11.76 4.39
C ALA A 594 -12.00 -12.71 5.45
N TRP A 595 -11.61 -13.92 5.03
CA TRP A 595 -10.92 -14.88 5.88
C TRP A 595 -9.62 -14.29 6.44
N SER A 596 -8.77 -13.70 5.59
CA SER A 596 -7.50 -13.09 6.02
C SER A 596 -7.71 -11.95 7.03
N ALA A 597 -8.83 -11.22 6.97
CA ALA A 597 -9.19 -10.16 7.90
C ALA A 597 -9.90 -10.68 9.18
N GLY A 598 -10.13 -11.98 9.29
CA GLY A 598 -10.72 -12.62 10.48
C GLY A 598 -12.25 -12.57 10.52
N TYR A 599 -12.93 -12.59 9.37
CA TYR A 599 -14.37 -12.84 9.30
C TYR A 599 -14.68 -14.34 9.34
N ASP A 600 -15.86 -14.71 9.83
CA ASP A 600 -16.32 -16.10 9.91
C ASP A 600 -16.93 -16.57 8.58
N THR A 601 -16.05 -16.77 7.60
CA THR A 601 -16.47 -17.15 6.24
C THR A 601 -17.19 -18.49 6.21
N LEU A 602 -16.87 -19.42 7.13
CA LEU A 602 -17.53 -20.73 7.21
C LEU A 602 -18.98 -20.63 7.64
N TYR A 603 -19.29 -19.77 8.61
CA TYR A 603 -20.67 -19.51 9.02
C TYR A 603 -21.50 -18.98 7.84
N ARG A 604 -20.98 -17.99 7.11
CA ARG A 604 -21.70 -17.45 5.95
C ARG A 604 -21.88 -18.45 4.82
N ASP A 605 -20.92 -19.35 4.60
CA ASP A 605 -21.09 -20.42 3.62
C ASP A 605 -22.24 -21.36 3.98
N GLU A 606 -22.41 -21.65 5.27
CA GLU A 606 -23.55 -22.43 5.74
C GLU A 606 -24.87 -21.68 5.55
N GLN A 607 -24.92 -20.37 5.84
CA GLN A 607 -26.12 -19.56 5.64
C GLN A 607 -26.49 -19.43 4.15
N VAL A 608 -25.50 -19.22 3.28
CA VAL A 608 -25.68 -19.19 1.82
C VAL A 608 -26.29 -20.50 1.35
N ARG A 609 -25.74 -21.64 1.79
CA ARG A 609 -26.28 -22.96 1.48
C ARG A 609 -27.74 -23.10 1.92
N LYS A 610 -28.04 -22.79 3.18
CA LYS A 610 -29.41 -22.86 3.72
C LYS A 610 -30.40 -22.03 2.92
N MET A 611 -30.03 -20.81 2.54
CA MET A 611 -30.91 -19.94 1.74
C MET A 611 -31.13 -20.48 0.32
N TYR A 612 -30.10 -20.97 -0.37
CA TYR A 612 -30.28 -21.53 -1.72
C TYR A 612 -30.95 -22.92 -1.75
N GLU A 613 -30.85 -23.69 -0.66
CA GLU A 613 -31.43 -25.04 -0.54
C GLU A 613 -32.82 -25.05 0.12
N ALA A 614 -33.28 -23.92 0.69
CA ALA A 614 -34.54 -23.82 1.43
C ALA A 614 -35.70 -24.49 0.68
N GLU A 615 -36.46 -25.34 1.38
CA GLU A 615 -37.47 -26.21 0.76
C GLU A 615 -38.80 -25.49 0.57
N THR A 616 -39.10 -24.51 1.42
CA THR A 616 -40.40 -23.81 1.45
C THR A 616 -40.26 -22.29 1.41
N PRO A 617 -41.30 -21.55 0.96
CA PRO A 617 -41.27 -20.10 0.95
C PRO A 617 -41.11 -19.47 2.33
N GLY A 618 -41.74 -20.05 3.36
CA GLY A 618 -41.65 -19.55 4.73
C GLY A 618 -40.27 -19.75 5.35
N GLU A 619 -39.61 -20.89 5.07
CA GLU A 619 -38.22 -21.14 5.48
C GLU A 619 -37.27 -20.13 4.82
N LEU A 620 -37.39 -19.96 3.50
CA LEU A 620 -36.58 -19.00 2.76
C LEU A 620 -36.78 -17.57 3.28
N ASP A 621 -38.03 -17.13 3.50
CA ASP A 621 -38.34 -15.80 4.06
C ASP A 621 -37.75 -15.57 5.44
N THR A 622 -37.78 -16.59 6.30
CA THR A 622 -37.16 -16.51 7.62
C THR A 622 -35.64 -16.30 7.49
N LEU A 623 -34.96 -17.15 6.72
CA LEU A 623 -33.50 -17.11 6.56
C LEU A 623 -33.01 -15.80 5.93
N VAL A 624 -33.67 -15.31 4.88
CA VAL A 624 -33.24 -14.06 4.23
C VAL A 624 -33.47 -12.84 5.10
N ARG A 625 -34.51 -12.85 5.95
CA ARG A 625 -34.79 -11.75 6.90
C ARG A 625 -33.80 -11.74 8.05
N GLU A 626 -33.46 -12.91 8.59
CA GLU A 626 -32.43 -13.06 9.62
C GLU A 626 -31.06 -12.58 9.13
N ASN A 627 -30.75 -12.81 7.85
CA ASN A 627 -29.48 -12.41 7.23
C ASN A 627 -29.53 -11.06 6.50
N HIS A 628 -30.65 -10.33 6.59
CA HIS A 628 -30.86 -9.02 5.99
C HIS A 628 -30.61 -8.94 4.47
N ILE A 629 -30.94 -10.01 3.74
CA ILE A 629 -30.79 -10.05 2.29
C ILE A 629 -31.90 -9.24 1.62
N ARG A 630 -31.51 -8.30 0.75
CA ARG A 630 -32.41 -7.49 -0.07
C ARG A 630 -32.71 -8.15 -1.41
N PHE A 631 -31.68 -8.69 -2.05
CA PHE A 631 -31.74 -9.26 -3.39
C PHE A 631 -31.11 -10.64 -3.42
N ILE A 632 -31.73 -11.57 -4.14
CA ILE A 632 -31.18 -12.90 -4.41
C ILE A 632 -30.83 -12.96 -5.89
N ILE A 633 -29.56 -13.24 -6.21
CA ILE A 633 -29.13 -13.48 -7.59
C ILE A 633 -29.11 -14.98 -7.85
N VAL A 634 -29.67 -15.38 -9.00
CA VAL A 634 -29.55 -16.74 -9.52
C VAL A 634 -29.01 -16.68 -10.93
N ASP A 635 -27.80 -17.21 -11.13
CA ASP A 635 -27.12 -17.28 -12.41
C ASP A 635 -26.50 -18.66 -12.67
N TRP A 636 -25.60 -18.74 -13.66
CA TRP A 636 -24.92 -19.98 -14.03
C TRP A 636 -24.10 -20.58 -12.87
N ASP A 637 -23.43 -19.77 -12.05
CA ASP A 637 -22.61 -20.24 -10.93
C ASP A 637 -23.49 -20.88 -9.85
N ASN A 638 -24.68 -20.33 -9.60
CA ASN A 638 -25.63 -20.91 -8.65
C ASN A 638 -26.16 -22.27 -9.15
N ARG A 639 -26.48 -22.38 -10.45
CA ARG A 639 -27.05 -23.61 -11.05
C ARG A 639 -26.05 -24.74 -11.18
N ASN A 640 -24.75 -24.41 -11.23
CA ASN A 640 -23.64 -25.36 -11.37
C ASN A 640 -22.75 -25.40 -10.12
N SER A 641 -23.29 -24.99 -8.96
CA SER A 641 -22.55 -24.96 -7.70
C SER A 641 -22.29 -26.37 -7.17
N ASP A 642 -21.04 -26.66 -6.81
CA ASP A 642 -20.68 -27.86 -6.03
C ASP A 642 -20.91 -27.67 -4.52
N ALA A 643 -21.20 -26.44 -4.06
CA ALA A 643 -21.28 -26.10 -2.64
C ALA A 643 -22.69 -26.27 -2.03
N TYR A 644 -23.72 -26.31 -2.88
CA TYR A 644 -25.13 -26.42 -2.50
C TYR A 644 -26.00 -26.84 -3.68
N ARG A 645 -27.18 -27.41 -3.40
CA ARG A 645 -28.18 -27.77 -4.41
C ARG A 645 -29.25 -26.67 -4.52
N LEU A 646 -29.13 -25.83 -5.53
CA LEU A 646 -30.08 -24.74 -5.78
C LEU A 646 -31.54 -25.22 -5.91
N ASN A 647 -32.43 -24.63 -5.11
CA ASN A 647 -33.89 -24.74 -5.23
C ASN A 647 -34.49 -23.47 -5.86
N GLU A 648 -34.21 -23.26 -7.15
CA GLU A 648 -34.65 -22.06 -7.89
C GLU A 648 -36.18 -21.94 -7.96
N GLU A 649 -36.89 -23.06 -7.99
CA GLU A 649 -38.35 -23.05 -8.01
C GLU A 649 -38.93 -22.46 -6.73
N ASN A 650 -38.38 -22.82 -5.56
CA ASN A 650 -38.81 -22.21 -4.30
C ASN A 650 -38.57 -20.69 -4.29
N ILE A 651 -37.41 -20.23 -4.78
CA ILE A 651 -37.12 -18.78 -4.90
C ILE A 651 -38.16 -18.08 -5.78
N ARG A 652 -38.50 -18.69 -6.94
CA ARG A 652 -39.52 -18.17 -7.88
C ARG A 652 -40.93 -18.12 -7.29
N LEU A 653 -41.28 -19.08 -6.44
CA LEU A 653 -42.57 -19.11 -5.73
C LEU A 653 -42.60 -18.13 -4.54
N THR A 654 -41.44 -17.75 -4.02
CA THR A 654 -41.33 -16.92 -2.82
C THR A 654 -41.28 -15.43 -3.15
N TYR A 655 -40.55 -15.01 -4.18
CA TYR A 655 -40.27 -13.59 -4.45
C TYR A 655 -40.47 -13.18 -5.90
N GLN A 656 -40.85 -11.92 -6.10
CA GLN A 656 -40.94 -11.32 -7.42
C GLN A 656 -39.55 -11.17 -8.05
N ARG A 657 -39.40 -11.64 -9.28
CA ARG A 657 -38.24 -11.35 -10.12
C ARG A 657 -38.30 -9.93 -10.66
N VAL A 658 -37.27 -9.14 -10.40
CA VAL A 658 -37.18 -7.71 -10.76
C VAL A 658 -36.16 -7.42 -11.87
N TYR A 659 -35.23 -8.34 -12.14
CA TYR A 659 -34.31 -8.27 -13.26
C TYR A 659 -34.15 -9.64 -13.91
N LYS A 660 -33.98 -9.65 -15.23
CA LYS A 660 -33.68 -10.84 -16.02
C LYS A 660 -32.78 -10.46 -17.20
N GLU A 661 -31.75 -11.25 -17.42
CA GLU A 661 -30.88 -11.15 -18.59
C GLU A 661 -30.47 -12.53 -19.11
N GLY A 662 -30.37 -12.70 -20.43
CA GLY A 662 -30.04 -13.98 -21.06
C GLY A 662 -31.18 -15.00 -21.03
N GLU A 663 -30.86 -16.24 -21.42
CA GLU A 663 -31.81 -17.36 -21.52
C GLU A 663 -31.15 -18.69 -21.12
N GLY A 664 -31.97 -19.67 -20.72
CA GLY A 664 -31.52 -21.01 -20.38
C GLY A 664 -30.61 -21.06 -19.14
N GLU A 665 -29.58 -21.91 -19.17
CA GLU A 665 -28.65 -22.05 -18.04
C GLU A 665 -27.79 -20.80 -17.78
N ARG A 666 -27.66 -19.91 -18.77
CA ARG A 666 -26.94 -18.64 -18.66
C ARG A 666 -27.85 -17.47 -18.28
N GLU A 667 -29.13 -17.71 -18.00
CA GLU A 667 -30.06 -16.67 -17.55
C GLU A 667 -29.63 -16.15 -16.17
N LEU A 668 -29.42 -14.85 -16.04
CA LEU A 668 -29.26 -14.18 -14.75
C LEU A 668 -30.60 -13.61 -14.31
N SER A 669 -31.03 -13.95 -13.10
CA SER A 669 -32.27 -13.46 -12.49
C SER A 669 -31.99 -12.80 -11.13
N ILE A 670 -32.61 -11.66 -10.86
CA ILE A 670 -32.57 -11.02 -9.54
C ILE A 670 -33.98 -11.00 -8.95
N TYR A 671 -34.10 -11.50 -7.73
CA TYR A 671 -35.34 -11.55 -6.97
C TYR A 671 -35.30 -10.56 -5.81
N ASP A 672 -36.41 -9.89 -5.57
CA ASP A 672 -36.55 -8.84 -4.56
C ASP A 672 -37.26 -9.41 -3.30
N THR A 673 -36.55 -9.45 -2.17
CA THR A 673 -37.07 -10.04 -0.92
C THR A 673 -38.13 -9.18 -0.21
N GLN A 674 -38.34 -7.94 -0.64
CA GLN A 674 -39.42 -7.08 -0.16
C GLN A 674 -40.72 -7.28 -0.93
N LEU A 675 -40.71 -8.04 -2.02
CA LEU A 675 -41.86 -8.35 -2.86
C LEU A 675 -42.21 -9.86 -2.80
N PRO A 676 -42.71 -10.36 -1.65
CA PRO A 676 -43.10 -11.77 -1.52
C PRO A 676 -44.33 -12.10 -2.38
N LEU A 677 -44.37 -13.32 -2.91
CA LEU A 677 -45.47 -13.87 -3.71
C LEU A 677 -46.35 -14.87 -2.92
N PHE A 678 -46.01 -15.12 -1.66
CA PHE A 678 -46.73 -16.01 -0.76
C PHE A 678 -47.28 -15.23 0.45
N ASP A 679 -48.29 -15.79 1.12
CA ASP A 679 -48.83 -15.22 2.35
C ASP A 679 -47.84 -15.42 3.50
N ARG A 680 -47.28 -14.32 3.98
CA ARG A 680 -46.31 -14.25 5.10
C ARG A 680 -46.93 -14.54 6.46
#